data_AF-A0A7V3EKE3-F1
#
_entry.id   AF-A0A7V3EKE3-F1
#
_cell.length_a   1.000
_cell.length_b   1.000
_cell.length_c   1.000
_cell.angle_alpha   90.00
_cell.angle_beta   90.00
_cell.angle_gamma   90.00
#
_symmetry.space_group_name_H-M   'P 1'
#
loop_
_entity.id
_entity.type
_entity.pdbx_description
1 polymer ?
#
loop_
_entity_poly.entity_id
_entity_poly.type
_entity_poly.pdbx_seq_one_letter_code
_entity_poly.pdbx_strand_id
1 'polypeptide(L)'
;MPDFLGNVPVPEIAPGGVFSLTPDYPLEVRRDHQVVVHQFGSGNAKIEQRFLLGTGARRFTIRKQWLRDAERIALRNFWESKYGPYGAFTYNAPNDNSVGTTPVICRFANEPLSWEMVADWACSLGVTLIEIPQATPSYPLNQTVNRFPPASLQSALLSQVQEIIPLIRIRPLQPGYPAIHLSDRRCTIDVQLYQARLIEFDGISQSIGNESDEAQFTFGNADRVMRDVANDVDLFRAEIAFSLFHVGAGIKVDLWKGNIVNWSCDSGPEFRVTAADGLYELNLPYPTRRISRTCWKQFKGPACPYSGPDTSCDKGFDTPNGCRSHGMDDYFGGIIAKPQGVRIKDNSTGVWGFGRSTLTSVSLVADSIYDQVLPEIYTDSAIPVNAKIASGRDESDFYAAVGIVGEGPLGAYGAGHKLDGQYHHGYPGSLGLMTSLGSDPNPVTFGMDTDAGPERAAGTAFVMVRRSDAKGLQLSRLSEHAMEVVVAQGLGGWTWTAAGNRGWQPALTNPIWIAVNMLLRARGIRMGANATSQQLDFAETLFDLESAIAAAAICDEQVSMLVGTGTETQFKFRGVLQEEKPLRDWLQEVLMNCLGYYTFANGKLKLGVRVNSSAVEAFTEGNILFRSLQLAPLKPGFNHLTANFADEDFEFVANSISLYDIDHASLLGGAGGPLFLKSTVNLSGTASKSQAARIITVRLREELGGITPAEWKAARQVAFKTTVLALNTEPGMVCSLTHPDMPGGAGEFRVTGWRLNRDYSIDIQGRTVTDSMYDLVSGP
;
A
#
# COMPACT_ATOMS: atom_id res chain seq x y z
N MET A 1 -8.05 39.33 -8.03
CA MET A 1 -8.30 38.22 -8.99
C MET A 1 -9.27 37.26 -8.33
N PRO A 2 -10.18 36.63 -9.08
CA PRO A 2 -11.06 35.62 -8.50
C PRO A 2 -10.24 34.44 -7.98
N ASP A 3 -10.68 33.87 -6.86
CA ASP A 3 -10.11 32.65 -6.29
C ASP A 3 -10.58 31.43 -7.10
N PHE A 4 -9.80 30.34 -7.12
CA PHE A 4 -10.12 29.13 -7.88
C PHE A 4 -9.88 27.86 -7.06
N LEU A 5 -10.66 26.81 -7.35
CA LEU A 5 -10.40 25.42 -6.99
C LEU A 5 -10.23 24.61 -8.29
N GLY A 6 -8.99 24.27 -8.64
CA GLY A 6 -8.72 23.75 -9.97
C GLY A 6 -9.01 24.81 -11.03
N ASN A 7 -9.86 24.51 -12.00
CA ASN A 7 -10.35 25.47 -12.99
C ASN A 7 -11.64 26.20 -12.55
N VAL A 8 -12.26 25.77 -11.46
CA VAL A 8 -13.58 26.28 -11.05
C VAL A 8 -13.41 27.55 -10.23
N PRO A 9 -14.02 28.69 -10.63
CA PRO A 9 -13.95 29.92 -9.87
C PRO A 9 -14.73 29.79 -8.56
N VAL A 10 -14.13 30.25 -7.46
CA VAL A 10 -14.81 30.43 -6.18
C VAL A 10 -15.58 31.74 -6.25
N PRO A 11 -16.92 31.74 -6.09
CA PRO A 11 -17.71 32.96 -6.10
C PRO A 11 -17.22 33.93 -5.02
N GLU A 12 -17.09 35.21 -5.38
CA GLU A 12 -16.80 36.25 -4.40
C GLU A 12 -18.01 36.43 -3.47
N ILE A 13 -17.75 36.46 -2.16
CA ILE A 13 -18.79 36.77 -1.18
C ILE A 13 -18.98 38.29 -1.17
N ALA A 14 -19.81 38.80 -2.07
CA ALA A 14 -20.13 40.23 -2.14
C ALA A 14 -21.08 40.62 -0.99
N PRO A 15 -20.71 41.55 -0.09
CA PRO A 15 -21.61 42.03 0.95
C PRO A 15 -22.76 42.82 0.32
N GLY A 16 -23.99 42.38 0.58
CA GLY A 16 -25.19 43.10 0.14
C GLY A 16 -25.82 43.86 1.29
N GLY A 17 -25.91 45.20 1.21
CA GLY A 17 -26.60 46.02 2.20
C GLY A 17 -25.89 46.13 3.55
N VAL A 18 -26.47 46.93 4.45
CA VAL A 18 -25.91 47.24 5.78
C VAL A 18 -26.89 46.74 6.85
N PHE A 19 -26.38 46.03 7.84
CA PHE A 19 -27.16 45.58 8.99
C PHE A 19 -27.72 46.78 9.75
N SER A 20 -29.04 46.82 9.92
CA SER A 20 -29.77 48.05 10.28
C SER A 20 -29.96 48.26 11.78
N LEU A 21 -29.77 47.23 12.62
CA LEU A 21 -29.98 47.38 14.05
C LEU A 21 -28.72 47.91 14.75
N THR A 22 -28.90 48.96 15.54
CA THR A 22 -27.87 49.47 16.46
C THR A 22 -27.95 48.68 17.77
N PRO A 23 -26.92 47.92 18.20
CA PRO A 23 -26.99 47.12 19.43
C PRO A 23 -27.20 47.97 20.69
N ASP A 24 -27.88 47.41 21.71
CA ASP A 24 -27.88 47.99 23.06
C ASP A 24 -26.52 47.73 23.73
N TYR A 25 -25.98 48.69 24.48
CA TYR A 25 -24.69 48.53 25.18
C TYR A 25 -24.90 47.79 26.52
N PRO A 26 -24.00 46.88 26.93
CA PRO A 26 -22.76 46.44 26.27
C PRO A 26 -22.99 45.47 25.10
N LEU A 27 -22.27 45.69 23.99
CA LEU A 27 -22.22 44.73 22.88
C LEU A 27 -21.40 43.52 23.31
N GLU A 28 -22.00 42.33 23.21
CA GLU A 28 -21.31 41.08 23.47
C GLU A 28 -20.52 40.67 22.21
N VAL A 29 -19.22 40.95 22.22
CA VAL A 29 -18.27 40.50 21.20
C VAL A 29 -17.51 39.30 21.76
N ARG A 30 -17.63 38.15 21.10
CA ARG A 30 -16.91 36.93 21.48
C ARG A 30 -16.09 36.44 20.30
N ARG A 31 -14.87 35.95 20.56
CA ARG A 31 -14.11 35.21 19.57
C ARG A 31 -13.95 33.78 20.07
N ASP A 32 -14.63 32.85 19.41
CA ASP A 32 -14.61 31.44 19.77
C ASP A 32 -13.34 30.80 19.21
N HIS A 33 -12.21 31.05 19.87
CA HIS A 33 -11.03 30.22 19.66
C HIS A 33 -11.32 28.87 20.31
N GLN A 34 -11.43 27.84 19.48
CA GLN A 34 -11.51 26.48 20.00
C GLN A 34 -10.08 26.06 20.34
N VAL A 35 -9.84 25.79 21.62
CA VAL A 35 -8.54 25.31 22.09
C VAL A 35 -8.73 23.91 22.66
N VAL A 36 -7.97 22.95 22.12
CA VAL A 36 -7.87 21.62 22.71
C VAL A 36 -6.75 21.65 23.73
N VAL A 37 -7.01 21.13 24.93
CA VAL A 37 -6.02 21.04 26.00
C VAL A 37 -5.75 19.57 26.29
N HIS A 38 -4.49 19.18 26.13
CA HIS A 38 -3.98 17.86 26.42
C HIS A 38 -3.08 17.93 27.66
N GLN A 39 -3.42 17.16 28.70
CA GLN A 39 -2.64 17.10 29.94
C GLN A 39 -1.73 15.87 29.94
N PHE A 40 -0.48 16.04 30.37
CA PHE A 40 0.52 14.98 30.51
C PHE A 40 0.81 14.68 31.99
N GLY A 41 1.43 13.53 32.26
CA GLY A 41 1.89 13.19 33.61
C GLY A 41 0.74 12.81 34.55
N SER A 42 0.94 13.05 35.85
CA SER A 42 -0.08 12.89 36.89
C SER A 42 -0.90 14.17 37.07
N GLY A 43 -2.10 14.07 37.65
CA GLY A 43 -3.03 15.21 37.80
C GLY A 43 -2.50 16.43 38.57
N ASN A 44 -1.33 16.34 39.22
CA ASN A 44 -0.65 17.44 39.89
C ASN A 44 0.49 18.08 39.05
N ALA A 45 0.89 17.46 37.93
CA ALA A 45 1.87 18.02 37.02
C ALA A 45 1.23 19.07 36.11
N LYS A 46 1.75 20.31 36.12
CA LYS A 46 1.27 21.45 35.31
C LYS A 46 1.76 21.39 33.86
N ILE A 47 1.87 20.20 33.27
CA ILE A 47 2.36 20.03 31.90
C ILE A 47 1.14 19.82 31.00
N GLU A 48 0.78 20.87 30.27
CA GLU A 48 -0.32 20.87 29.31
C GLU A 48 0.19 21.33 27.94
N GLN A 49 -0.34 20.73 26.87
CA GLN A 49 -0.27 21.30 25.52
C GLN A 49 -1.64 21.80 25.09
N ARG A 50 -1.64 22.96 24.44
CA ARG A 50 -2.83 23.67 24.00
C ARG A 50 -2.73 23.89 22.50
N PHE A 51 -3.67 23.32 21.76
CA PHE A 51 -3.74 23.43 20.31
C PHE A 51 -4.86 24.37 19.90
N LEU A 52 -4.52 25.39 19.10
CA LEU A 52 -5.51 26.27 18.51
C LEU A 52 -6.18 25.59 17.30
N LEU A 53 -7.48 25.32 17.40
CA LEU A 53 -8.31 24.82 16.30
C LEU A 53 -9.02 25.98 15.59
N GLY A 54 -8.88 26.05 14.26
CA GLY A 54 -9.40 27.16 13.47
C GLY A 54 -8.79 28.52 13.84
N THR A 55 -9.34 29.58 13.24
CA THR A 55 -8.93 30.97 13.53
C THR A 55 -9.86 31.69 14.50
N GLY A 56 -10.99 31.05 14.85
CA GLY A 56 -12.12 31.65 15.57
C GLY A 56 -12.71 32.85 14.83
N ALA A 57 -13.94 32.74 14.32
CA ALA A 57 -14.63 33.91 13.77
C ALA A 57 -15.11 34.81 14.92
N ARG A 58 -14.96 36.14 14.80
CA ARG A 58 -15.59 37.06 15.74
C ARG A 58 -17.10 36.94 15.59
N ARG A 59 -17.78 36.75 16.71
CA ARG A 59 -19.23 36.73 16.84
C ARG A 59 -19.70 37.98 17.55
N PHE A 60 -20.72 38.61 17.00
CA PHE A 60 -21.39 39.75 17.58
C PHE A 60 -22.78 39.31 18.00
N THR A 61 -23.04 39.22 19.30
CA THR A 61 -24.37 38.94 19.83
C THR A 61 -25.07 40.26 20.07
N ILE A 62 -26.03 40.56 19.20
CA ILE A 62 -26.81 41.78 19.24
C ILE A 62 -28.08 41.49 20.02
N ARG A 63 -28.22 42.13 21.18
CA ARG A 63 -29.42 42.06 22.00
C ARG A 63 -30.20 43.36 21.91
N LYS A 64 -31.52 43.23 21.82
CA LYS A 64 -32.47 44.33 21.90
C LYS A 64 -33.53 43.97 22.93
N GLN A 65 -33.60 44.73 24.02
CA GLN A 65 -34.65 44.54 25.02
C GLN A 65 -36.01 45.03 24.51
N TRP A 66 -35.99 46.07 23.67
CA TRP A 66 -37.18 46.68 23.08
C TRP A 66 -36.96 46.93 21.59
N LEU A 67 -37.66 46.17 20.75
CA LEU A 67 -37.68 46.33 19.29
C LEU A 67 -39.11 46.60 18.83
N ARG A 68 -39.31 47.68 18.05
CA ARG A 68 -40.63 48.03 17.50
C ARG A 68 -41.02 47.07 16.39
N ASP A 69 -42.33 46.89 16.18
CA ASP A 69 -42.82 45.93 15.19
C ASP A 69 -42.33 46.21 13.74
N ALA A 70 -42.19 47.48 13.37
CA ALA A 70 -41.61 47.87 12.08
C ALA A 70 -40.14 47.44 11.92
N GLU A 71 -39.35 47.51 12.99
CA GLU A 71 -37.93 47.10 13.01
C GLU A 71 -37.79 45.57 12.97
N ARG A 72 -38.72 44.85 13.64
CA ARG A 72 -38.85 43.38 13.56
C ARG A 72 -39.11 42.92 12.13
N ILE A 73 -40.09 43.52 11.46
CA ILE A 73 -40.44 43.22 10.06
C ILE A 73 -39.26 43.52 9.13
N ALA A 74 -38.58 44.65 9.33
CA ALA A 74 -37.41 45.02 8.54
C ALA A 74 -36.25 44.01 8.70
N LEU A 75 -35.97 43.55 9.93
CA LEU A 75 -34.94 42.54 10.15
C LEU A 75 -35.30 41.19 9.55
N ARG A 76 -36.56 40.73 9.67
CA ARG A 76 -37.01 39.49 9.02
C ARG A 76 -36.84 39.58 7.50
N ASN A 77 -37.32 40.65 6.88
CA ASN A 77 -37.20 40.86 5.43
C ASN A 77 -35.72 40.96 5.01
N PHE A 78 -34.87 41.58 5.84
CA PHE A 78 -33.42 41.62 5.60
C PHE A 78 -32.81 40.22 5.66
N TRP A 79 -33.12 39.42 6.67
CA TRP A 79 -32.66 38.03 6.80
C TRP A 79 -33.11 37.16 5.61
N GLU A 80 -34.36 37.27 5.19
CA GLU A 80 -34.88 36.59 3.99
C GLU A 80 -34.14 37.04 2.72
N SER A 81 -33.86 38.34 2.58
CA SER A 81 -33.08 38.87 1.45
C SER A 81 -31.64 38.37 1.39
N LYS A 82 -31.11 37.83 2.50
CA LYS A 82 -29.79 37.20 2.59
C LYS A 82 -29.85 35.68 2.47
N TYR A 83 -31.00 35.11 2.11
CA TYR A 83 -31.21 33.66 2.13
C TYR A 83 -30.83 33.05 3.50
N GLY A 84 -31.17 33.76 4.58
CA GLY A 84 -30.84 33.40 5.94
C GLY A 84 -29.33 33.50 6.26
N PRO A 85 -28.67 32.40 6.67
CA PRO A 85 -27.28 32.41 7.15
C PRO A 85 -26.22 32.48 6.03
N TYR A 86 -26.61 32.43 4.77
CA TYR A 86 -25.66 32.32 3.65
C TYR A 86 -25.19 33.67 3.08
N GLY A 87 -26.05 34.68 3.05
CA GLY A 87 -25.72 35.99 2.49
C GLY A 87 -24.86 36.85 3.42
N ALA A 88 -23.86 37.51 2.84
CA ALA A 88 -23.02 38.46 3.56
C ALA A 88 -23.56 39.90 3.46
N PHE A 89 -23.21 40.71 4.46
CA PHE A 89 -23.57 42.13 4.55
C PHE A 89 -22.58 42.88 5.43
N THR A 90 -22.61 44.21 5.36
CA THR A 90 -21.76 45.05 6.21
C THR A 90 -22.44 45.30 7.55
N TYR A 91 -21.73 45.05 8.64
CA TYR A 91 -22.11 45.44 10.00
C TYR A 91 -21.16 46.52 10.50
N ASN A 92 -21.71 47.65 10.94
CA ASN A 92 -20.92 48.73 11.53
C ASN A 92 -20.72 48.44 13.01
N ALA A 93 -19.69 47.66 13.34
CA ALA A 93 -19.39 47.25 14.71
C ALA A 93 -18.92 48.47 15.54
N PRO A 94 -19.54 48.75 16.70
CA PRO A 94 -19.04 49.76 17.64
C PRO A 94 -17.59 49.52 18.03
N ASN A 95 -16.79 50.58 18.12
CA ASN A 95 -15.40 50.49 18.55
C ASN A 95 -15.29 50.31 20.08
N ASP A 96 -14.24 49.64 20.55
CA ASP A 96 -14.00 49.37 21.98
C ASP A 96 -13.89 50.64 22.84
N ASN A 97 -13.48 51.75 22.24
CA ASN A 97 -13.39 53.07 22.88
C ASN A 97 -14.75 53.79 23.01
N SER A 98 -15.86 53.13 22.64
CA SER A 98 -17.21 53.69 22.64
C SER A 98 -17.41 54.90 21.72
N VAL A 99 -16.49 55.14 20.77
CA VAL A 99 -16.53 56.26 19.83
C VAL A 99 -16.38 55.75 18.39
N GLY A 100 -17.45 55.93 17.60
CA GLY A 100 -17.50 55.52 16.19
C GLY A 100 -17.73 54.03 15.98
N THR A 101 -17.76 53.62 14.71
CA THR A 101 -17.97 52.23 14.27
C THR A 101 -16.93 51.85 13.22
N THR A 102 -16.59 50.56 13.16
CA THR A 102 -15.75 49.96 12.13
C THR A 102 -16.61 49.04 11.25
N PRO A 103 -16.64 49.22 9.92
CA PRO A 103 -17.36 48.32 9.03
C PRO A 103 -16.66 46.96 8.98
N VAL A 104 -17.41 45.90 9.31
CA VAL A 104 -16.99 44.50 9.19
C VAL A 104 -17.97 43.75 8.31
N ILE A 105 -17.50 42.77 7.55
CA ILE A 105 -18.37 41.93 6.74
C ILE A 105 -18.81 40.74 7.59
N CYS A 106 -20.12 40.55 7.70
CA CYS A 106 -20.73 39.52 8.52
C CYS A 106 -21.78 38.73 7.74
N ARG A 107 -22.13 37.56 8.28
CA ARG A 107 -23.33 36.79 7.94
C ARG A 107 -24.10 36.47 9.21
N PHE A 108 -25.35 36.04 9.09
CA PHE A 108 -26.09 35.51 10.23
C PHE A 108 -25.50 34.17 10.69
N ALA A 109 -25.52 33.91 12.00
CA ALA A 109 -25.30 32.57 12.50
C ALA A 109 -26.36 31.60 11.94
N ASN A 110 -26.05 30.30 11.90
CA ASN A 110 -26.92 29.25 11.36
C ASN A 110 -28.11 28.92 12.30
N GLU A 111 -28.61 29.93 13.00
CA GLU A 111 -29.68 29.87 13.99
C GLU A 111 -30.91 30.64 13.45
N PRO A 112 -32.14 30.13 13.60
CA PRO A 112 -33.34 30.89 13.26
C PRO A 112 -33.44 32.16 14.11
N LEU A 113 -34.01 33.23 13.54
CA LEU A 113 -34.34 34.42 14.34
C LEU A 113 -35.39 34.05 15.40
N SER A 114 -35.05 34.19 16.67
CA SER A 114 -35.94 33.96 17.80
C SER A 114 -36.38 35.30 18.41
N TRP A 115 -37.67 35.40 18.72
CA TRP A 115 -38.29 36.62 19.22
C TRP A 115 -39.11 36.30 20.46
N GLU A 116 -39.10 37.18 21.45
CA GLU A 116 -40.00 37.11 22.60
C GLU A 116 -40.94 38.32 22.55
N MET A 117 -42.25 38.10 22.46
CA MET A 117 -43.22 39.20 22.45
C MET A 117 -43.33 39.77 23.86
N VAL A 118 -43.01 41.06 24.01
CA VAL A 118 -43.12 41.79 25.29
C VAL A 118 -44.48 42.48 25.38
N ALA A 119 -45.03 42.91 24.23
CA ALA A 119 -46.38 43.43 24.05
C ALA A 119 -46.80 43.26 22.57
N ASP A 120 -48.06 43.55 22.22
CA ASP A 120 -48.56 43.46 20.83
C ASP A 120 -47.77 44.32 19.82
N TRP A 121 -47.01 45.30 20.30
CA TRP A 121 -46.26 46.28 19.51
C TRP A 121 -44.76 46.27 19.77
N ALA A 122 -44.25 45.35 20.62
CA ALA A 122 -42.84 45.28 21.00
C ALA A 122 -42.37 43.85 21.27
N CYS A 123 -41.16 43.53 20.80
CA CYS A 123 -40.50 42.26 21.07
C CYS A 123 -39.07 42.45 21.55
N SER A 124 -38.54 41.46 22.26
CA SER A 124 -37.12 41.32 22.52
C SER A 124 -36.49 40.40 21.46
N LEU A 125 -35.22 40.64 21.14
CA LEU A 125 -34.46 39.89 20.14
C LEU A 125 -33.04 39.63 20.64
N GLY A 126 -32.54 38.41 20.38
CA GLY A 126 -31.12 38.12 20.30
C GLY A 126 -30.77 37.63 18.89
N VAL A 127 -29.78 38.25 18.24
CA VAL A 127 -29.25 37.78 16.95
C VAL A 127 -27.73 37.73 16.97
N THR A 128 -27.18 36.63 16.49
CA THR A 128 -25.73 36.42 16.41
C THR A 128 -25.24 36.63 14.99
N LEU A 129 -24.30 37.54 14.81
CA LEU A 129 -23.59 37.76 13.54
C LEU A 129 -22.21 37.11 13.61
N ILE A 130 -21.77 36.50 12.51
CA ILE A 130 -20.45 35.90 12.36
C ILE A 130 -19.64 36.72 11.35
N GLU A 131 -18.48 37.21 11.75
CA GLU A 131 -17.55 37.90 10.86
C GLU A 131 -16.97 36.96 9.79
N ILE A 132 -16.87 37.47 8.57
CA ILE A 132 -16.14 36.86 7.45
C ILE A 132 -14.77 37.54 7.35
N PRO A 133 -13.66 36.83 7.65
CA PRO A 133 -12.32 37.41 7.64
C PRO A 133 -11.98 38.05 6.29
N GLN A 134 -11.53 39.31 6.32
CA GLN A 134 -11.14 40.08 5.12
C GLN A 134 -9.63 40.04 4.85
N ALA A 135 -8.83 39.79 5.88
CA ALA A 135 -7.38 39.63 5.77
C ALA A 135 -7.03 38.14 5.71
N THR A 136 -6.10 37.79 4.83
CA THR A 136 -5.59 36.42 4.75
C THR A 136 -4.21 36.34 5.36
N PRO A 137 -4.02 35.52 6.39
CA PRO A 137 -2.71 35.33 6.98
C PRO A 137 -1.76 34.68 5.96
N SER A 138 -0.53 35.17 5.92
CA SER A 138 0.56 34.62 5.13
C SER A 138 1.66 34.16 6.07
N TYR A 139 2.12 32.93 5.86
CA TYR A 139 3.14 32.29 6.69
C TYR A 139 4.31 31.86 5.79
N PRO A 140 5.57 32.08 6.20
CA PRO A 140 6.72 31.58 5.46
C PRO A 140 6.82 30.05 5.56
N LEU A 141 7.26 29.41 4.47
CA LEU A 141 7.61 27.98 4.45
C LEU A 141 9.13 27.83 4.55
N ASN A 142 9.62 27.45 5.73
CA ASN A 142 11.04 27.26 5.98
C ASN A 142 11.53 25.90 5.49
N GLN A 143 10.72 24.85 5.67
CA GLN A 143 11.09 23.48 5.30
C GLN A 143 9.84 22.61 5.05
N THR A 144 9.93 21.69 4.09
CA THR A 144 8.99 20.57 3.96
C THR A 144 9.70 19.28 4.34
N VAL A 145 9.05 18.45 5.16
CA VAL A 145 9.57 17.15 5.60
C VAL A 145 8.53 16.06 5.35
N ASN A 146 9.01 14.86 5.01
CA ASN A 146 8.17 13.70 4.81
C ASN A 146 8.05 12.95 6.13
N ARG A 147 6.91 13.11 6.80
CA ARG A 147 6.52 12.46 8.06
C ARG A 147 7.41 12.71 9.28
N PHE A 148 8.71 12.42 9.21
CA PHE A 148 9.62 12.52 10.36
C PHE A 148 9.96 13.97 10.67
N PRO A 149 9.63 14.46 11.88
CA PRO A 149 9.95 15.82 12.27
C PRO A 149 11.47 15.98 12.41
N PRO A 150 12.08 17.02 11.81
CA PRO A 150 13.49 17.34 12.04
C PRO A 150 13.69 17.76 13.50
N ALA A 151 14.93 17.72 13.98
CA ALA A 151 15.26 18.10 15.37
C ALA A 151 14.73 19.50 15.76
N SER A 152 14.66 20.43 14.80
CA SER A 152 14.06 21.75 14.98
C SER A 152 12.56 21.70 15.26
N LEU A 153 11.81 20.86 14.54
CA LEU A 153 10.38 20.65 14.78
C LEU A 153 10.15 19.89 16.09
N GLN A 154 10.92 18.84 16.37
CA GLN A 154 10.84 18.11 17.65
C GLN A 154 10.99 19.06 18.85
N SER A 155 11.97 19.97 18.78
CA SER A 155 12.19 20.99 19.81
C SER A 155 11.02 21.98 19.91
N ALA A 156 10.46 22.42 18.77
CA ALA A 156 9.33 23.34 18.74
C ALA A 156 8.04 22.72 19.31
N LEU A 157 7.84 21.43 19.09
CA LEU A 157 6.69 20.69 19.59
C LEU A 157 6.70 20.56 21.12
N LEU A 158 7.81 20.81 21.81
CA LEU A 158 7.85 20.83 23.29
C LEU A 158 7.16 22.06 23.90
N SER A 159 6.84 23.09 23.12
CA SER A 159 6.08 24.26 23.59
C SER A 159 4.68 23.86 24.08
N GLN A 160 4.22 24.52 25.15
CA GLN A 160 2.87 24.33 25.68
C GLN A 160 1.77 24.88 24.77
N VAL A 161 2.10 25.86 23.91
CA VAL A 161 1.14 26.45 22.97
C VAL A 161 1.55 26.09 21.57
N GLN A 162 0.62 25.51 20.83
CA GLN A 162 0.81 24.96 19.49
C GLN A 162 -0.24 25.53 18.54
N GLU A 163 0.20 25.99 17.37
CA GLU A 163 -0.68 26.36 16.26
C GLU A 163 -0.29 25.51 15.05
N ILE A 164 -1.22 24.62 14.66
CA ILE A 164 -1.06 23.69 13.54
C ILE A 164 -2.21 23.90 12.57
N ILE A 165 -1.86 24.04 11.29
CA ILE A 165 -2.82 24.22 10.21
C ILE A 165 -2.85 22.92 9.38
N PRO A 166 -4.00 22.23 9.27
CA PRO A 166 -4.15 21.09 8.39
C PRO A 166 -4.26 21.57 6.94
N LEU A 167 -3.48 20.96 6.06
CA LEU A 167 -3.41 21.29 4.63
C LEU A 167 -3.76 20.06 3.81
N ILE A 168 -4.56 20.24 2.78
CA ILE A 168 -4.91 19.20 1.83
C ILE A 168 -4.55 19.67 0.43
N ARG A 169 -3.96 18.76 -0.35
CA ARG A 169 -3.76 18.92 -1.79
C ARG A 169 -4.42 17.76 -2.51
N ILE A 170 -5.32 18.06 -3.44
CA ILE A 170 -5.90 17.08 -4.37
C ILE A 170 -5.29 17.33 -5.75
N ARG A 171 -4.76 16.29 -6.39
CA ARG A 171 -4.19 16.32 -7.73
C ARG A 171 -4.92 15.30 -8.61
N PRO A 172 -5.83 15.75 -9.49
CA PRO A 172 -6.49 14.88 -10.45
C PRO A 172 -5.52 14.21 -11.43
N LEU A 173 -5.93 13.06 -11.99
CA LEU A 173 -5.11 12.30 -12.93
C LEU A 173 -5.02 12.95 -14.32
N GLN A 174 -5.95 13.84 -14.66
CA GLN A 174 -5.95 14.54 -15.94
C GLN A 174 -4.66 15.36 -16.12
N PRO A 175 -3.87 15.09 -17.18
CA PRO A 175 -2.64 15.84 -17.43
C PRO A 175 -2.90 17.35 -17.56
N GLY A 176 -2.12 18.16 -16.86
CA GLY A 176 -2.20 19.62 -16.91
C GLY A 176 -3.30 20.26 -16.05
N TYR A 177 -4.16 19.47 -15.38
CA TYR A 177 -5.17 20.03 -14.50
C TYR A 177 -4.54 20.64 -13.22
N PRO A 178 -4.93 21.86 -12.78
CA PRO A 178 -4.34 22.48 -11.60
C PRO A 178 -4.65 21.73 -10.30
N ALA A 179 -3.68 21.69 -9.38
CA ALA A 179 -3.90 21.10 -8.06
C ALA A 179 -4.89 21.94 -7.24
N ILE A 180 -5.69 21.27 -6.42
CA ILE A 180 -6.71 21.86 -5.55
C ILE A 180 -6.12 21.93 -4.13
N HIS A 181 -6.08 23.13 -3.55
CA HIS A 181 -5.44 23.41 -2.26
C HIS A 181 -6.47 23.84 -1.21
N LEU A 182 -6.65 23.02 -0.18
CA LEU A 182 -7.73 23.14 0.82
C LEU A 182 -7.14 23.15 2.25
N SER A 183 -7.78 23.86 3.16
CA SER A 183 -7.42 23.91 4.59
C SER A 183 -8.64 24.21 5.45
N ASP A 184 -8.50 24.17 6.78
CA ASP A 184 -9.54 24.59 7.74
C ASP A 184 -9.79 26.10 7.73
N ARG A 185 -8.82 26.86 7.20
CA ARG A 185 -8.85 28.32 7.11
C ARG A 185 -8.24 28.81 5.80
N ARG A 186 -8.62 30.02 5.39
CA ARG A 186 -7.97 30.69 4.25
C ARG A 186 -6.60 31.16 4.72
N CYS A 187 -5.54 30.67 4.10
CA CYS A 187 -4.18 31.07 4.44
C CYS A 187 -3.26 30.93 3.22
N THR A 188 -2.18 31.70 3.20
CA THR A 188 -1.11 31.55 2.22
C THR A 188 0.10 30.97 2.91
N ILE A 189 0.58 29.82 2.44
CA ILE A 189 1.83 29.21 2.90
C ILE A 189 2.86 29.45 1.80
N ASP A 190 3.84 30.30 2.10
CA ASP A 190 4.78 30.86 1.13
C ASP A 190 4.04 31.54 -0.02
N VAL A 191 4.02 30.92 -1.22
CA VAL A 191 3.29 31.42 -2.39
C VAL A 191 1.93 30.74 -2.61
N GLN A 192 1.66 29.62 -1.92
CA GLN A 192 0.49 28.80 -2.18
C GLN A 192 -0.70 29.25 -1.32
N LEU A 193 -1.78 29.66 -1.98
CA LEU A 193 -3.06 29.93 -1.34
C LEU A 193 -3.80 28.61 -1.08
N TYR A 194 -4.29 28.45 0.15
CA TYR A 194 -5.18 27.37 0.58
C TYR A 194 -6.56 27.94 0.88
N GLN A 195 -7.61 27.29 0.35
CA GLN A 195 -9.00 27.70 0.54
C GLN A 195 -9.62 27.06 1.78
N ALA A 196 -10.45 27.83 2.50
CA ALA A 196 -11.15 27.39 3.70
C ALA A 196 -12.29 26.41 3.37
N ARG A 197 -11.97 25.13 3.17
CA ARG A 197 -12.95 24.11 2.79
C ARG A 197 -12.95 22.92 3.72
N LEU A 198 -11.85 22.58 4.38
CA LEU A 198 -11.78 21.42 5.27
C LEU A 198 -12.62 21.66 6.53
N ILE A 199 -13.67 20.88 6.72
CA ILE A 199 -14.52 20.90 7.91
C ILE A 199 -14.03 19.87 8.93
N GLU A 200 -13.72 18.67 8.44
CA GLU A 200 -13.38 17.52 9.26
C GLU A 200 -12.47 16.56 8.49
N PHE A 201 -11.60 15.88 9.23
CA PHE A 201 -10.83 14.73 8.76
C PHE A 201 -10.88 13.63 9.82
N ASP A 202 -10.87 12.38 9.38
CA ASP A 202 -10.78 11.18 10.22
C ASP A 202 -10.07 10.04 9.45
N GLY A 203 -9.74 8.96 10.16
CA GLY A 203 -9.26 7.72 9.54
C GLY A 203 -7.80 7.74 9.10
N ILE A 204 -7.02 8.77 9.50
CA ILE A 204 -5.57 8.78 9.30
C ILE A 204 -4.94 7.88 10.37
N SER A 205 -4.93 6.59 10.11
CA SER A 205 -4.25 5.57 10.91
C SER A 205 -3.11 4.93 10.14
N GLN A 206 -2.39 4.02 10.81
CA GLN A 206 -1.49 3.02 10.25
C GLN A 206 -1.43 1.81 11.13
N SER A 207 -1.28 0.63 10.53
CA SER A 207 -1.09 -0.61 11.28
C SER A 207 -0.09 -1.56 10.60
N ILE A 208 0.47 -2.47 11.39
CA ILE A 208 1.26 -3.61 10.89
C ILE A 208 0.36 -4.75 10.35
N GLY A 209 -0.96 -4.53 10.33
CA GLY A 209 -2.02 -5.54 10.15
C GLY A 209 -2.50 -5.75 8.71
N ASN A 210 -1.76 -5.23 7.72
CA ASN A 210 -2.06 -5.39 6.29
C ASN A 210 -3.34 -4.70 5.79
N GLU A 211 -4.01 -3.94 6.64
CA GLU A 211 -5.16 -3.11 6.28
C GLU A 211 -4.65 -1.79 5.69
N SER A 212 -5.20 -1.43 4.53
CA SER A 212 -5.04 -0.09 3.95
C SER A 212 -5.89 0.87 4.77
N ASP A 213 -5.34 2.01 5.14
CA ASP A 213 -6.05 2.99 5.96
C ASP A 213 -7.04 3.77 5.09
N GLU A 214 -8.29 3.82 5.54
CA GLU A 214 -9.33 4.63 4.92
C GLU A 214 -9.44 5.98 5.64
N ALA A 215 -8.92 7.03 5.02
CA ALA A 215 -9.06 8.41 5.46
C ALA A 215 -10.32 9.05 4.87
N GLN A 216 -11.04 9.80 5.71
CA GLN A 216 -12.23 10.53 5.31
C GLN A 216 -12.00 12.03 5.49
N PHE A 217 -12.39 12.81 4.47
CA PHE A 217 -12.30 14.25 4.48
C PHE A 217 -13.65 14.86 4.12
N THR A 218 -14.13 15.78 4.95
CA THR A 218 -15.38 16.52 4.69
C THR A 218 -15.06 17.95 4.32
N PHE A 219 -15.52 18.35 3.14
CA PHE A 219 -15.33 19.69 2.59
C PHE A 219 -16.63 20.49 2.57
N GLY A 220 -16.55 21.80 2.81
CA GLY A 220 -17.66 22.73 2.68
C GLY A 220 -18.03 22.99 1.22
N ASN A 221 -19.30 22.79 0.89
CA ASN A 221 -19.87 22.85 -0.46
C ASN A 221 -21.19 23.63 -0.52
N ALA A 222 -21.44 24.53 0.43
CA ALA A 222 -22.68 25.34 0.48
C ALA A 222 -22.89 26.21 -0.78
N ASP A 223 -21.80 26.67 -1.39
CA ASP A 223 -21.77 27.44 -2.65
C ASP A 223 -21.68 26.57 -3.91
N ARG A 224 -21.72 25.24 -3.76
CA ARG A 224 -21.66 24.23 -4.83
C ARG A 224 -20.37 24.18 -5.63
N VAL A 225 -19.30 24.84 -5.20
CA VAL A 225 -18.03 24.82 -5.93
C VAL A 225 -17.40 23.43 -5.97
N MET A 226 -17.43 22.65 -4.88
CA MET A 226 -16.88 21.28 -4.89
C MET A 226 -17.69 20.34 -5.78
N ARG A 227 -19.01 20.54 -5.88
CA ARG A 227 -19.86 19.85 -6.86
C ARG A 227 -19.41 20.17 -8.28
N ASP A 228 -19.16 21.45 -8.57
CA ASP A 228 -18.76 21.89 -9.90
C ASP A 228 -17.36 21.36 -10.26
N VAL A 229 -16.44 21.28 -9.29
CA VAL A 229 -15.13 20.62 -9.46
C VAL A 229 -15.29 19.15 -9.84
N ALA A 230 -16.18 18.42 -9.15
CA ALA A 230 -16.44 17.01 -9.44
C ALA A 230 -17.10 16.79 -10.82
N ASN A 231 -17.77 17.81 -11.36
CA ASN A 231 -18.31 17.78 -12.73
C ASN A 231 -17.27 18.19 -13.78
N ASP A 232 -16.24 18.96 -13.41
CA ASP A 232 -15.19 19.44 -14.31
C ASP A 232 -14.07 18.42 -14.53
N VAL A 233 -13.70 17.64 -13.50
CA VAL A 233 -12.64 16.64 -13.57
C VAL A 233 -12.99 15.38 -12.80
N ASP A 234 -12.57 14.22 -13.33
CA ASP A 234 -12.70 12.95 -12.61
C ASP A 234 -11.78 12.93 -11.38
N LEU A 235 -12.42 12.85 -10.21
CA LEU A 235 -11.73 12.74 -8.93
C LEU A 235 -11.42 11.28 -8.55
N PHE A 236 -11.96 10.30 -9.27
CA PHE A 236 -11.65 8.90 -9.00
C PHE A 236 -10.15 8.64 -9.20
N ARG A 237 -9.52 8.04 -8.18
CA ARG A 237 -8.06 7.82 -8.09
C ARG A 237 -7.21 9.10 -8.12
N ALA A 238 -7.79 10.29 -8.02
CA ALA A 238 -7.00 11.50 -7.82
C ALA A 238 -6.13 11.36 -6.56
N GLU A 239 -4.90 11.84 -6.63
CA GLU A 239 -3.99 11.86 -5.48
C GLU A 239 -4.53 12.87 -4.46
N ILE A 240 -4.63 12.47 -3.20
CA ILE A 240 -4.94 13.37 -2.09
C ILE A 240 -3.83 13.25 -1.05
N ALA A 241 -3.25 14.39 -0.67
CA ALA A 241 -2.20 14.48 0.33
C ALA A 241 -2.67 15.34 1.50
N PHE A 242 -2.45 14.86 2.72
CA PHE A 242 -2.71 15.55 3.97
C PHE A 242 -1.38 15.90 4.65
N SER A 243 -1.24 17.18 4.97
CA SER A 243 -0.04 17.73 5.61
C SER A 243 -0.42 18.55 6.83
N LEU A 244 0.50 18.61 7.80
CA LEU A 244 0.38 19.50 8.96
C LEU A 244 1.42 20.61 8.84
N PHE A 245 1.00 21.87 8.94
CA PHE A 245 1.90 23.01 8.97
C PHE A 245 2.00 23.56 10.39
N HIS A 246 3.20 23.53 10.96
CA HIS A 246 3.48 24.08 12.27
C HIS A 246 3.89 25.56 12.14
N VAL A 247 3.01 26.46 12.60
CA VAL A 247 3.13 27.92 12.38
C VAL A 247 4.39 28.49 13.01
N GLY A 248 4.72 28.09 14.24
CA GLY A 248 5.86 28.65 14.97
C GLY A 248 7.23 28.32 14.37
N ALA A 249 7.34 27.19 13.66
CA ALA A 249 8.59 26.77 13.03
C ALA A 249 8.63 27.05 11.52
N GLY A 250 7.47 27.32 10.90
CA GLY A 250 7.33 27.40 9.45
C GLY A 250 7.63 26.08 8.74
N ILE A 251 7.40 24.94 9.40
CA ILE A 251 7.70 23.61 8.87
C ILE A 251 6.40 22.92 8.48
N LYS A 252 6.37 22.40 7.24
CA LYS A 252 5.29 21.58 6.72
C LYS A 252 5.68 20.10 6.77
N VAL A 253 4.85 19.27 7.40
CA VAL A 253 5.00 17.82 7.46
C VAL A 253 4.01 17.18 6.50
N ASP A 254 4.49 16.55 5.42
CA ASP A 254 3.68 15.70 4.56
C ASP A 254 3.48 14.36 5.28
N LEU A 255 2.30 14.19 5.88
CA LEU A 255 2.01 13.12 6.84
C LEU A 255 1.41 11.89 6.16
N TRP A 256 0.40 12.12 5.33
CA TRP A 256 -0.41 11.06 4.75
C TRP A 256 -0.73 11.38 3.30
N LYS A 257 -0.79 10.34 2.47
CA LYS A 257 -1.08 10.46 1.05
C LYS A 257 -1.72 9.17 0.56
N GLY A 258 -2.78 9.33 -0.22
CA GLY A 258 -3.54 8.23 -0.79
C GLY A 258 -4.22 8.62 -2.09
N ASN A 259 -5.13 7.76 -2.52
CA ASN A 259 -5.96 7.98 -3.70
C ASN A 259 -7.43 8.06 -3.29
N ILE A 260 -8.18 8.97 -3.90
CA ILE A 260 -9.63 9.05 -3.72
C ILE A 260 -10.27 7.76 -4.25
N VAL A 261 -10.96 7.04 -3.37
CA VAL A 261 -11.69 5.80 -3.70
C VAL A 261 -13.13 6.13 -4.04
N ASN A 262 -13.73 7.03 -3.26
CA ASN A 262 -15.12 7.44 -3.45
C ASN A 262 -15.32 8.89 -3.01
N TRP A 263 -16.38 9.51 -3.50
CA TRP A 263 -16.84 10.81 -3.03
C TRP A 263 -18.37 10.85 -3.07
N SER A 264 -18.97 11.63 -2.19
CA SER A 264 -20.41 11.86 -2.17
C SER A 264 -20.72 13.34 -2.03
N CYS A 265 -21.72 13.75 -2.82
CA CYS A 265 -22.26 15.10 -2.82
C CYS A 265 -23.78 14.99 -2.88
N ASP A 266 -24.47 15.56 -1.90
CA ASP A 266 -25.93 15.62 -1.86
C ASP A 266 -26.41 17.08 -1.96
N SER A 267 -27.71 17.31 -1.74
CA SER A 267 -28.28 18.65 -1.65
C SER A 267 -27.88 19.39 -0.36
N GLY A 268 -27.12 18.78 0.54
CA GLY A 268 -26.56 19.40 1.73
C GLY A 268 -25.36 20.32 1.44
N PRO A 269 -24.81 20.95 2.49
CA PRO A 269 -23.68 21.88 2.38
C PRO A 269 -22.31 21.19 2.43
N GLU A 270 -22.25 19.86 2.37
CA GLU A 270 -21.01 19.07 2.53
C GLU A 270 -20.67 18.30 1.26
N PHE A 271 -19.37 18.06 1.06
CA PHE A 271 -18.82 17.17 0.05
C PHE A 271 -17.85 16.23 0.76
N ARG A 272 -18.16 14.93 0.77
CA ARG A 272 -17.38 13.94 1.53
C ARG A 272 -16.51 13.14 0.58
N VAL A 273 -15.25 12.99 0.93
CA VAL A 273 -14.26 12.22 0.19
C VAL A 273 -13.77 11.09 1.06
N THR A 274 -13.81 9.89 0.52
CA THR A 274 -13.16 8.71 1.08
C THR A 274 -11.92 8.41 0.25
N ALA A 275 -10.78 8.32 0.91
CA ALA A 275 -9.51 8.03 0.28
C ALA A 275 -8.80 6.93 1.04
N ALA A 276 -8.18 6.02 0.31
CA ALA A 276 -7.39 4.94 0.89
C ALA A 276 -5.92 5.25 0.69
N ASP A 277 -5.10 5.01 1.70
CA ASP A 277 -3.66 4.91 1.50
C ASP A 277 -3.26 3.52 1.03
N GLY A 278 -1.99 3.42 0.67
CA GLY A 278 -1.52 2.28 -0.04
C GLY A 278 -1.97 2.25 -1.49
N LEU A 279 -1.43 1.26 -2.16
CA LEU A 279 -1.46 1.19 -3.61
C LEU A 279 -2.72 0.39 -3.93
N TYR A 280 -3.69 0.98 -4.64
CA TYR A 280 -4.92 0.32 -5.09
C TYR A 280 -4.67 -1.11 -5.64
N GLU A 281 -3.51 -1.30 -6.25
CA GLU A 281 -2.98 -2.54 -6.81
C GLU A 281 -2.84 -3.68 -5.80
N LEU A 282 -2.78 -3.38 -4.49
CA LEU A 282 -2.80 -4.38 -3.42
C LEU A 282 -4.05 -5.26 -3.45
N ASN A 283 -5.18 -4.70 -3.86
CA ASN A 283 -6.46 -5.41 -3.93
C ASN A 283 -6.70 -6.04 -5.32
N LEU A 284 -5.80 -5.80 -6.27
CA LEU A 284 -5.91 -6.36 -7.62
C LEU A 284 -5.35 -7.78 -7.68
N PRO A 285 -5.89 -8.63 -8.57
CA PRO A 285 -5.38 -9.98 -8.78
C PRO A 285 -3.91 -9.98 -9.25
N TYR A 286 -3.09 -10.83 -8.63
CA TYR A 286 -1.69 -11.07 -8.96
C TYR A 286 -1.39 -12.58 -8.98
N PRO A 287 -0.50 -13.10 -9.86
CA PRO A 287 0.21 -12.41 -10.96
C PRO A 287 -0.71 -11.79 -12.01
N THR A 288 -0.28 -10.67 -12.63
CA THR A 288 -1.15 -9.90 -13.54
C THR A 288 -1.18 -10.42 -14.99
N ARG A 289 -0.31 -11.36 -15.35
CA ARG A 289 -0.28 -11.94 -16.71
C ARG A 289 -1.04 -13.25 -16.79
N ARG A 290 -1.74 -13.41 -17.91
CA ARG A 290 -2.43 -14.65 -18.29
C ARG A 290 -1.93 -15.11 -19.66
N ILE A 291 -2.08 -16.41 -19.90
CA ILE A 291 -1.85 -17.00 -21.20
C ILE A 291 -2.96 -16.51 -22.14
N SER A 292 -2.61 -15.68 -23.12
CA SER A 292 -3.56 -15.12 -24.09
C SER A 292 -3.02 -15.25 -25.50
N ARG A 293 -3.94 -15.38 -26.47
CA ARG A 293 -3.64 -15.32 -27.91
C ARG A 293 -3.33 -13.91 -28.39
N THR A 294 -3.63 -12.89 -27.59
CA THR A 294 -3.40 -11.49 -27.94
C THR A 294 -2.16 -10.96 -27.22
N CYS A 295 -1.47 -10.02 -27.87
CA CYS A 295 -0.34 -9.36 -27.23
C CYS A 295 -0.82 -8.52 -26.04
N TRP A 296 -0.26 -8.79 -24.85
CA TRP A 296 -0.58 -8.04 -23.63
C TRP A 296 0.01 -6.61 -23.64
N LYS A 297 1.00 -6.35 -24.49
CA LYS A 297 1.72 -5.08 -24.52
C LYS A 297 0.83 -3.94 -25.04
N GLN A 298 0.98 -2.77 -24.45
CA GLN A 298 0.39 -1.54 -24.99
C GLN A 298 1.14 -1.15 -26.27
N PHE A 299 0.41 -0.92 -27.36
CA PHE A 299 1.01 -0.45 -28.61
C PHE A 299 1.65 0.93 -28.42
N LYS A 300 2.89 1.09 -28.90
CA LYS A 300 3.73 2.28 -28.64
C LYS A 300 3.91 2.61 -27.15
N GLY A 301 3.65 1.65 -26.27
CA GLY A 301 3.91 1.75 -24.84
C GLY A 301 5.33 1.28 -24.49
N PRO A 302 5.72 1.36 -23.21
CA PRO A 302 7.09 1.04 -22.77
C PRO A 302 7.57 -0.37 -23.11
N ALA A 303 6.65 -1.35 -23.24
CA ALA A 303 6.98 -2.74 -23.56
C ALA A 303 6.95 -3.06 -25.07
N CYS A 304 6.43 -2.15 -25.90
CA CYS A 304 6.34 -2.30 -27.36
C CYS A 304 7.25 -1.26 -28.03
N PRO A 305 8.44 -1.65 -28.52
CA PRO A 305 9.42 -0.71 -29.06
C PRO A 305 9.08 -0.18 -30.47
N TYR A 306 7.86 -0.42 -30.96
CA TYR A 306 7.45 0.04 -32.28
C TYR A 306 7.46 1.57 -32.38
N SER A 307 8.26 2.10 -33.30
CA SER A 307 8.42 3.54 -33.53
C SER A 307 8.00 4.00 -34.93
N GLY A 308 7.31 3.14 -35.70
CA GLY A 308 6.86 3.45 -37.05
C GLY A 308 5.63 4.36 -37.10
N PRO A 309 5.12 4.67 -38.31
CA PRO A 309 4.05 5.65 -38.52
C PRO A 309 2.67 5.16 -38.05
N ASP A 310 2.43 3.85 -37.94
CA ASP A 310 1.11 3.30 -37.63
C ASP A 310 0.60 3.78 -36.26
N THR A 311 -0.69 4.11 -36.16
CA THR A 311 -1.29 4.68 -34.95
C THR A 311 -2.06 3.67 -34.10
N SER A 312 -2.26 2.45 -34.58
CA SER A 312 -2.96 1.37 -33.89
C SER A 312 -2.38 0.00 -34.24
N CYS A 313 -2.66 -1.00 -33.40
CA CYS A 313 -2.29 -2.40 -33.58
C CYS A 313 -3.46 -3.27 -33.10
N ASP A 314 -3.78 -4.33 -33.84
CA ASP A 314 -4.87 -5.26 -33.50
C ASP A 314 -4.46 -6.33 -32.46
N LYS A 315 -3.20 -6.28 -32.00
CA LYS A 315 -2.58 -7.17 -31.01
C LYS A 315 -2.51 -8.64 -31.43
N GLY A 316 -2.79 -8.98 -32.69
CA GLY A 316 -2.54 -10.31 -33.24
C GLY A 316 -1.07 -10.53 -33.58
N PHE A 317 -0.68 -11.79 -33.79
CA PHE A 317 0.66 -12.12 -34.28
C PHE A 317 0.74 -11.92 -35.81
N ASP A 318 0.02 -12.74 -36.57
CA ASP A 318 0.04 -12.81 -38.04
C ASP A 318 -1.28 -12.28 -38.63
N THR A 319 -1.66 -11.08 -38.20
CA THR A 319 -2.87 -10.35 -38.64
C THR A 319 -2.48 -9.13 -39.48
N PRO A 320 -3.39 -8.58 -40.32
CA PRO A 320 -3.08 -7.44 -41.17
C PRO A 320 -2.53 -6.21 -40.44
N ASN A 321 -2.87 -6.02 -39.16
CA ASN A 321 -2.38 -4.95 -38.31
C ASN A 321 -1.75 -5.47 -37.00
N GLY A 322 -1.15 -6.66 -37.06
CA GLY A 322 -0.53 -7.36 -35.94
C GLY A 322 0.96 -7.08 -35.80
N CYS A 323 1.58 -7.74 -34.82
CA CYS A 323 3.01 -7.55 -34.52
C CYS A 323 3.89 -7.88 -35.72
N ARG A 324 3.56 -8.94 -36.49
CA ARG A 324 4.35 -9.32 -37.66
C ARG A 324 4.30 -8.31 -38.81
N SER A 325 3.12 -7.76 -39.07
CA SER A 325 2.93 -6.72 -40.08
C SER A 325 3.70 -5.44 -39.74
N HIS A 326 3.96 -5.20 -38.45
CA HIS A 326 4.79 -4.09 -37.95
C HIS A 326 6.29 -4.44 -37.80
N GLY A 327 6.73 -5.64 -38.21
CA GLY A 327 8.13 -6.10 -38.05
C GLY A 327 8.55 -6.31 -36.60
N MET A 328 7.60 -6.67 -35.73
CA MET A 328 7.76 -6.82 -34.28
C MET A 328 7.57 -8.28 -33.82
N ASP A 329 7.90 -9.24 -34.68
CA ASP A 329 7.72 -10.70 -34.46
C ASP A 329 8.30 -11.13 -33.11
N ASP A 330 9.58 -10.81 -32.87
CA ASP A 330 10.30 -11.20 -31.65
C ASP A 330 9.83 -10.46 -30.39
N TYR A 331 8.96 -9.46 -30.52
CA TYR A 331 8.37 -8.71 -29.41
C TYR A 331 6.94 -9.14 -29.08
N PHE A 332 6.37 -10.09 -29.82
CA PHE A 332 5.00 -10.53 -29.60
C PHE A 332 4.84 -11.22 -28.23
N GLY A 333 4.13 -10.56 -27.31
CA GLY A 333 3.92 -11.06 -25.95
C GLY A 333 2.77 -12.06 -25.75
N GLY A 334 1.99 -12.37 -26.79
CA GLY A 334 0.95 -13.40 -26.73
C GLY A 334 1.52 -14.79 -26.96
N ILE A 335 0.66 -15.81 -26.92
CA ILE A 335 1.01 -17.20 -27.19
C ILE A 335 0.05 -17.75 -28.23
N ILE A 336 0.58 -18.15 -29.38
CA ILE A 336 -0.19 -18.75 -30.49
C ILE A 336 0.29 -20.19 -30.67
N ALA A 337 -0.43 -21.13 -30.09
CA ALA A 337 -0.23 -22.54 -30.38
C ALA A 337 -1.03 -22.92 -31.64
N LYS A 338 -0.34 -23.40 -32.68
CA LYS A 338 -0.97 -23.93 -33.91
C LYS A 338 -0.73 -25.45 -34.02
N PRO A 339 -1.67 -26.21 -34.61
CA PRO A 339 -1.42 -27.60 -34.98
C PRO A 339 -0.20 -27.71 -35.91
N GLN A 340 0.73 -28.59 -35.57
CA GLN A 340 1.99 -28.81 -36.27
C GLN A 340 2.04 -30.26 -36.76
N GLY A 341 2.12 -30.42 -38.08
CA GLY A 341 2.14 -31.73 -38.73
C GLY A 341 3.55 -32.13 -39.16
N VAL A 342 3.91 -33.40 -38.98
CA VAL A 342 5.17 -33.97 -39.47
C VAL A 342 4.92 -35.33 -40.14
N ARG A 343 5.61 -35.59 -41.24
CA ARG A 343 5.56 -36.88 -41.94
C ARG A 343 6.76 -37.73 -41.54
N ILE A 344 6.52 -38.82 -40.84
CA ILE A 344 7.55 -39.69 -40.28
C ILE A 344 7.40 -41.14 -40.75
N LYS A 345 8.45 -41.93 -40.54
CA LYS A 345 8.43 -43.37 -40.78
C LYS A 345 7.90 -44.10 -39.55
N ASP A 346 6.97 -45.02 -39.77
CA ASP A 346 6.37 -45.80 -38.71
C ASP A 346 7.28 -46.97 -38.31
N ASN A 347 7.82 -46.91 -37.10
CA ASN A 347 8.73 -47.92 -36.57
C ASN A 347 8.01 -49.19 -36.09
N SER A 348 6.67 -49.22 -36.09
CA SER A 348 5.86 -50.43 -35.90
C SER A 348 5.73 -51.28 -37.17
N THR A 349 6.08 -50.73 -38.33
CA THR A 349 6.00 -51.43 -39.64
C THR A 349 7.39 -51.74 -40.20
N GLY A 350 7.48 -52.77 -41.06
CA GLY A 350 8.75 -53.19 -41.66
C GLY A 350 9.64 -54.05 -40.74
N VAL A 351 10.78 -54.53 -41.25
CA VAL A 351 11.71 -55.42 -40.54
C VAL A 351 13.13 -54.84 -40.64
N TRP A 352 13.85 -54.73 -39.52
CA TRP A 352 15.23 -54.21 -39.45
C TRP A 352 15.44 -52.82 -40.10
N GLY A 353 14.39 -51.98 -40.17
CA GLY A 353 14.47 -50.65 -40.76
C GLY A 353 14.10 -50.57 -42.24
N PHE A 354 13.92 -51.70 -42.91
CA PHE A 354 13.48 -51.76 -44.31
C PHE A 354 11.95 -51.94 -44.40
N GLY A 355 11.33 -51.30 -45.41
CA GLY A 355 9.90 -51.45 -45.68
C GLY A 355 8.95 -50.66 -44.76
N ARG A 356 9.44 -49.64 -44.03
CA ARG A 356 8.61 -48.82 -43.14
C ARG A 356 7.61 -47.95 -43.91
N SER A 357 6.34 -48.04 -43.53
CA SER A 357 5.26 -47.16 -43.99
C SER A 357 5.49 -45.72 -43.49
N THR A 358 4.99 -44.73 -44.23
CA THR A 358 4.97 -43.34 -43.76
C THR A 358 3.65 -43.04 -43.08
N LEU A 359 3.67 -42.39 -41.92
CA LEU A 359 2.50 -41.81 -41.27
C LEU A 359 2.65 -40.30 -41.17
N THR A 360 1.51 -39.60 -41.09
CA THR A 360 1.48 -38.15 -40.82
C THR A 360 0.92 -37.97 -39.42
N SER A 361 1.71 -37.40 -38.54
CA SER A 361 1.27 -37.03 -37.19
C SER A 361 0.98 -35.54 -37.12
N VAL A 362 -0.03 -35.15 -36.34
CA VAL A 362 -0.45 -33.76 -36.13
C VAL A 362 -0.57 -33.50 -34.64
N SER A 363 -0.01 -32.40 -34.17
CA SER A 363 -0.11 -32.02 -32.77
C SER A 363 -1.54 -31.61 -32.38
N LEU A 364 -1.93 -31.99 -31.17
CA LEU A 364 -3.09 -31.44 -30.50
C LEU A 364 -2.68 -30.15 -29.79
N VAL A 365 -3.55 -29.14 -29.81
CA VAL A 365 -3.38 -27.88 -29.08
C VAL A 365 -4.32 -27.87 -27.88
N ALA A 366 -3.80 -27.52 -26.71
CA ALA A 366 -4.60 -27.37 -25.51
C ALA A 366 -5.25 -25.98 -25.49
N ASP A 367 -6.55 -25.88 -25.77
CA ASP A 367 -7.25 -24.60 -25.64
C ASP A 367 -7.59 -24.25 -24.18
N SER A 368 -7.52 -25.21 -23.26
CA SER A 368 -7.80 -25.01 -21.83
C SER A 368 -6.71 -24.22 -21.09
N ILE A 369 -5.54 -23.99 -21.69
CA ILE A 369 -4.46 -23.20 -21.06
C ILE A 369 -4.72 -21.69 -21.15
N TYR A 370 -5.54 -21.24 -22.10
CA TYR A 370 -5.82 -19.82 -22.27
C TYR A 370 -6.62 -19.30 -21.08
N ASP A 371 -6.40 -18.04 -20.73
CA ASP A 371 -6.90 -17.35 -19.54
C ASP A 371 -6.37 -17.88 -18.20
N GLN A 372 -5.55 -18.93 -18.19
CA GLN A 372 -4.83 -19.31 -16.98
C GLN A 372 -3.70 -18.32 -16.68
N VAL A 373 -3.41 -18.13 -15.39
CA VAL A 373 -2.29 -17.29 -14.92
C VAL A 373 -0.96 -17.80 -15.44
N LEU A 374 -0.08 -16.87 -15.82
CA LEU A 374 1.30 -17.17 -16.13
C LEU A 374 2.11 -17.07 -14.82
N PRO A 375 2.68 -18.17 -14.30
CA PRO A 375 3.31 -18.17 -12.98
C PRO A 375 4.63 -17.40 -12.97
N GLU A 376 4.95 -16.79 -11.83
CA GLU A 376 6.26 -16.16 -11.58
C GLU A 376 7.12 -17.09 -10.72
N ILE A 377 8.34 -17.37 -11.16
CA ILE A 377 9.23 -18.33 -10.50
C ILE A 377 10.44 -17.56 -9.98
N TYR A 378 10.71 -17.62 -8.67
CA TYR A 378 11.86 -17.00 -8.04
C TYR A 378 12.71 -18.09 -7.41
N THR A 379 13.96 -18.21 -7.85
CA THR A 379 14.92 -19.20 -7.32
C THR A 379 16.34 -18.86 -7.75
N ASP A 380 17.33 -19.25 -6.95
CA ASP A 380 18.76 -19.31 -7.30
C ASP A 380 19.29 -20.76 -7.31
N SER A 381 18.41 -21.74 -7.14
CA SER A 381 18.71 -23.17 -7.20
C SER A 381 17.69 -23.96 -8.02
N ALA A 382 18.06 -25.18 -8.41
CA ALA A 382 17.30 -26.03 -9.31
C ALA A 382 15.98 -26.52 -8.68
N ILE A 383 14.87 -25.86 -9.01
CA ILE A 383 13.52 -26.23 -8.56
C ILE A 383 12.74 -26.90 -9.71
N PRO A 384 12.13 -28.08 -9.50
CA PRO A 384 11.20 -28.68 -10.46
C PRO A 384 9.88 -27.90 -10.43
N VAL A 385 9.42 -27.45 -11.60
CA VAL A 385 8.13 -26.77 -11.76
C VAL A 385 7.25 -27.48 -12.78
N ASN A 386 5.95 -27.50 -12.52
CA ASN A 386 4.98 -28.09 -13.44
C ASN A 386 4.68 -27.11 -14.59
N ALA A 387 5.02 -27.49 -15.81
CA ALA A 387 4.76 -26.70 -16.99
C ALA A 387 3.36 -26.99 -17.56
N LYS A 388 2.70 -25.95 -18.08
CA LYS A 388 1.38 -26.04 -18.72
C LYS A 388 1.54 -26.48 -20.17
N ILE A 389 1.12 -27.70 -20.50
CA ILE A 389 1.26 -28.26 -21.85
C ILE A 389 0.36 -27.49 -22.83
N ALA A 390 0.97 -26.82 -23.80
CA ALA A 390 0.31 -26.04 -24.84
C ALA A 390 0.01 -26.87 -26.10
N SER A 391 0.89 -27.81 -26.43
CA SER A 391 0.68 -28.74 -27.54
C SER A 391 1.43 -30.05 -27.32
N GLY A 392 0.93 -31.13 -27.91
CA GLY A 392 1.51 -32.48 -27.81
C GLY A 392 1.28 -33.27 -29.09
N ARG A 393 2.25 -34.09 -29.48
CA ARG A 393 2.27 -34.84 -30.74
C ARG A 393 2.95 -36.19 -30.55
N ASP A 394 2.25 -37.24 -30.98
CA ASP A 394 2.81 -38.59 -31.06
C ASP A 394 3.65 -38.74 -32.32
N GLU A 395 4.87 -39.23 -32.19
CA GLU A 395 5.84 -39.40 -33.27
C GLU A 395 6.33 -40.85 -33.39
N SER A 396 5.40 -41.83 -33.41
CA SER A 396 5.68 -43.27 -33.57
C SER A 396 6.43 -43.90 -32.40
N ASP A 397 7.70 -43.57 -32.18
CA ASP A 397 8.51 -44.05 -31.05
C ASP A 397 8.84 -42.94 -30.05
N PHE A 398 8.19 -41.80 -30.20
CA PHE A 398 8.37 -40.63 -29.35
C PHE A 398 7.05 -39.93 -29.10
N TYR A 399 7.01 -39.15 -28.02
CA TYR A 399 5.97 -38.17 -27.77
C TYR A 399 6.63 -36.82 -27.49
N ALA A 400 6.29 -35.81 -28.29
CA ALA A 400 6.82 -34.45 -28.17
C ALA A 400 5.74 -33.52 -27.62
N ALA A 401 6.08 -32.69 -26.63
CA ALA A 401 5.18 -31.71 -26.06
C ALA A 401 5.87 -30.37 -25.82
N VAL A 402 5.13 -29.28 -26.01
CA VAL A 402 5.55 -27.91 -25.68
C VAL A 402 4.84 -27.48 -24.40
N GLY A 403 5.61 -27.10 -23.39
CA GLY A 403 5.12 -26.62 -22.10
C GLY A 403 5.49 -25.17 -21.84
N ILE A 404 4.52 -24.39 -21.36
CA ILE A 404 4.72 -23.05 -20.85
C ILE A 404 5.14 -23.16 -19.39
N VAL A 405 6.31 -22.62 -19.06
CA VAL A 405 6.91 -22.73 -17.73
C VAL A 405 6.45 -21.58 -16.83
N GLY A 406 6.55 -20.35 -17.31
CA GLY A 406 6.24 -19.17 -16.51
C GLY A 406 6.59 -17.87 -17.21
N GLU A 407 6.49 -16.77 -16.48
CA GLU A 407 6.93 -15.48 -16.96
C GLU A 407 8.45 -15.46 -17.13
N GLY A 408 8.90 -14.89 -18.25
CA GLY A 408 10.31 -14.68 -18.56
C GLY A 408 10.72 -13.19 -18.47
N PRO A 409 12.02 -12.90 -18.58
CA PRO A 409 13.10 -13.86 -18.75
C PRO A 409 13.46 -14.59 -17.45
N LEU A 410 13.51 -15.92 -17.50
CA LEU A 410 14.17 -16.72 -16.46
C LEU A 410 15.70 -16.61 -16.62
N GLY A 411 16.44 -16.68 -15.52
CA GLY A 411 17.90 -16.64 -15.56
C GLY A 411 18.52 -17.86 -16.24
N ALA A 412 18.03 -19.06 -15.93
CA ALA A 412 18.56 -20.31 -16.47
C ALA A 412 17.62 -21.51 -16.22
N TYR A 413 17.63 -22.47 -17.15
CA TYR A 413 17.09 -23.81 -16.91
C TYR A 413 18.15 -24.73 -16.28
N GLY A 414 17.69 -25.68 -15.46
CA GLY A 414 18.52 -26.77 -14.96
C GLY A 414 18.54 -27.95 -15.93
N ALA A 415 19.08 -29.08 -15.47
CA ALA A 415 19.02 -30.34 -16.20
C ALA A 415 17.87 -31.22 -15.67
N GLY A 416 17.47 -32.23 -16.45
CA GLY A 416 16.56 -33.27 -15.96
C GLY A 416 15.07 -32.96 -16.15
N HIS A 417 14.71 -32.21 -17.18
CA HIS A 417 13.31 -32.03 -17.58
C HIS A 417 12.66 -33.38 -17.91
N LYS A 418 11.42 -33.57 -17.44
CA LYS A 418 10.66 -34.81 -17.63
C LYS A 418 9.32 -34.54 -18.28
N LEU A 419 8.88 -35.52 -19.07
CA LEU A 419 7.52 -35.64 -19.58
C LEU A 419 7.02 -37.03 -19.17
N ASP A 420 5.90 -37.10 -18.47
CA ASP A 420 5.31 -38.33 -17.93
C ASP A 420 6.30 -39.15 -17.08
N GLY A 421 7.11 -38.44 -16.27
CA GLY A 421 8.14 -39.03 -15.41
C GLY A 421 9.38 -39.54 -16.16
N GLN A 422 9.44 -39.42 -17.48
CA GLN A 422 10.59 -39.83 -18.30
C GLN A 422 11.41 -38.63 -18.77
N TYR A 423 12.73 -38.78 -18.78
CA TYR A 423 13.62 -37.78 -19.36
C TYR A 423 13.42 -37.66 -20.89
N HIS A 424 13.81 -36.52 -21.44
CA HIS A 424 13.88 -36.34 -22.89
C HIS A 424 14.87 -37.34 -23.52
N HIS A 425 14.64 -37.71 -24.78
CA HIS A 425 15.33 -38.79 -25.49
C HIS A 425 16.87 -38.70 -25.43
N GLY A 426 17.41 -37.48 -25.50
CA GLY A 426 18.84 -37.22 -25.51
C GLY A 426 19.51 -37.11 -24.15
N TYR A 427 18.80 -37.24 -23.02
CA TYR A 427 19.34 -36.93 -21.70
C TYR A 427 20.61 -37.75 -21.38
N PRO A 428 21.71 -37.12 -20.89
CA PRO A 428 21.84 -35.72 -20.46
C PRO A 428 22.25 -34.70 -21.56
N GLY A 429 22.26 -35.08 -22.84
CA GLY A 429 22.52 -34.19 -23.98
C GLY A 429 21.34 -33.26 -24.33
N SER A 430 21.27 -32.74 -25.56
CA SER A 430 20.22 -31.80 -26.00
C SER A 430 19.19 -32.40 -26.96
N LEU A 431 19.36 -33.65 -27.39
CA LEU A 431 18.44 -34.25 -28.36
C LEU A 431 17.03 -34.38 -27.77
N GLY A 432 16.03 -33.89 -28.51
CA GLY A 432 14.65 -33.86 -28.06
C GLY A 432 14.36 -32.81 -26.99
N LEU A 433 15.21 -31.80 -26.83
CA LEU A 433 15.02 -30.69 -25.91
C LEU A 433 15.20 -29.35 -26.64
N MET A 434 14.24 -28.44 -26.46
CA MET A 434 14.35 -27.05 -26.88
C MET A 434 13.90 -26.16 -25.73
N THR A 435 14.66 -25.11 -25.43
CA THR A 435 14.40 -24.22 -24.30
C THR A 435 14.35 -22.76 -24.75
N SER A 436 13.42 -22.00 -24.19
CA SER A 436 13.36 -20.55 -24.32
C SER A 436 13.20 -19.95 -22.94
N LEU A 437 14.17 -19.12 -22.52
CA LEU A 437 14.11 -18.41 -21.25
C LEU A 437 13.03 -17.30 -21.24
N GLY A 438 12.46 -16.97 -22.40
CA GLY A 438 11.42 -15.95 -22.52
C GLY A 438 11.97 -14.53 -22.47
N SER A 439 13.08 -14.27 -23.16
CA SER A 439 13.60 -12.91 -23.32
C SER A 439 12.60 -11.97 -24.01
N ASP A 440 12.86 -10.68 -23.99
CA ASP A 440 12.05 -9.68 -24.70
C ASP A 440 13.00 -8.64 -25.29
N PRO A 441 13.37 -8.74 -26.58
CA PRO A 441 12.80 -9.63 -27.61
C PRO A 441 13.16 -11.12 -27.44
N ASN A 442 12.31 -12.01 -27.96
CA ASN A 442 12.53 -13.47 -28.04
C ASN A 442 12.58 -13.93 -29.50
N PRO A 443 13.77 -14.30 -30.03
CA PRO A 443 13.89 -14.82 -31.38
C PRO A 443 13.52 -16.30 -31.51
N VAL A 444 13.28 -17.00 -30.40
CA VAL A 444 12.99 -18.44 -30.38
C VAL A 444 11.55 -18.69 -30.82
N THR A 445 11.39 -19.59 -31.80
CA THR A 445 10.08 -20.01 -32.32
C THR A 445 9.28 -20.73 -31.24
N PHE A 446 8.00 -20.37 -31.08
CA PHE A 446 7.09 -21.09 -30.18
C PHE A 446 6.48 -22.30 -30.91
N GLY A 447 6.95 -23.50 -30.57
CA GLY A 447 6.50 -24.73 -31.25
C GLY A 447 7.40 -25.94 -31.00
N MET A 448 7.20 -26.99 -31.81
CA MET A 448 7.96 -28.23 -31.78
C MET A 448 9.15 -28.19 -32.75
N ASP A 449 10.36 -28.00 -32.20
CA ASP A 449 11.65 -28.12 -32.90
C ASP A 449 11.67 -27.47 -34.31
N THR A 450 12.13 -28.18 -35.33
CA THR A 450 12.21 -27.70 -36.73
C THR A 450 10.85 -27.47 -37.40
N ASP A 451 9.76 -27.96 -36.79
CA ASP A 451 8.41 -27.83 -37.33
C ASP A 451 7.68 -26.60 -36.77
N ALA A 452 8.34 -25.83 -35.91
CA ALA A 452 7.81 -24.60 -35.36
C ALA A 452 7.64 -23.55 -36.48
N GLY A 453 6.46 -22.93 -36.49
CA GLY A 453 6.15 -21.83 -37.41
C GLY A 453 6.83 -20.52 -36.99
N PRO A 454 6.49 -19.39 -37.63
CA PRO A 454 7.06 -18.09 -37.31
C PRO A 454 6.64 -17.56 -35.94
N GLU A 455 5.70 -18.20 -35.24
CA GLU A 455 5.18 -17.74 -33.94
C GLU A 455 6.30 -17.51 -32.91
N ARG A 456 6.16 -16.45 -32.12
CA ARG A 456 7.07 -16.09 -31.02
C ARG A 456 6.27 -15.95 -29.72
N ALA A 457 6.97 -15.99 -28.59
CA ALA A 457 6.38 -15.74 -27.28
C ALA A 457 7.37 -14.95 -26.41
N ALA A 458 7.40 -13.62 -26.61
CA ALA A 458 8.27 -12.71 -25.88
C ALA A 458 7.80 -12.55 -24.43
N GLY A 459 8.75 -12.57 -23.50
CA GLY A 459 8.46 -12.50 -22.05
C GLY A 459 7.80 -13.76 -21.48
N THR A 460 7.77 -14.88 -22.20
CA THR A 460 7.22 -16.16 -21.72
C THR A 460 8.28 -17.24 -21.84
N ALA A 461 8.60 -17.89 -20.74
CA ALA A 461 9.54 -19.00 -20.70
C ALA A 461 8.81 -20.31 -21.05
N PHE A 462 9.38 -21.10 -21.96
CA PHE A 462 8.79 -22.36 -22.44
C PHE A 462 9.85 -23.38 -22.80
N VAL A 463 9.46 -24.65 -22.80
CA VAL A 463 10.32 -25.79 -23.13
C VAL A 463 9.55 -26.75 -24.04
N MET A 464 10.24 -27.38 -24.99
CA MET A 464 9.76 -28.56 -25.68
C MET A 464 10.56 -29.78 -25.23
N VAL A 465 9.84 -30.83 -24.83
CA VAL A 465 10.39 -32.12 -24.40
C VAL A 465 9.87 -33.20 -25.33
N ARG A 466 10.78 -33.98 -25.90
CA ARG A 466 10.47 -35.20 -26.64
C ARG A 466 10.96 -36.42 -25.85
N ARG A 467 10.03 -37.19 -25.30
CA ARG A 467 10.31 -38.46 -24.60
C ARG A 467 10.19 -39.64 -25.55
N SER A 468 10.83 -40.76 -25.20
CA SER A 468 10.61 -42.04 -25.88
C SER A 468 9.21 -42.58 -25.58
N ASP A 469 8.62 -43.28 -26.54
CA ASP A 469 7.30 -43.90 -26.40
C ASP A 469 7.20 -45.28 -27.07
N ALA A 470 6.11 -45.99 -26.83
CA ALA A 470 5.85 -47.27 -27.47
C ALA A 470 5.68 -47.12 -28.98
N LYS A 471 6.22 -48.06 -29.77
CA LYS A 471 6.19 -48.00 -31.24
C LYS A 471 4.77 -47.96 -31.80
N GLY A 472 4.52 -47.02 -32.70
CA GLY A 472 3.24 -46.80 -33.36
C GLY A 472 2.39 -45.76 -32.63
N LEU A 473 1.34 -45.24 -33.27
CA LEU A 473 0.53 -44.15 -32.70
C LEU A 473 -0.23 -44.58 -31.44
N GLN A 474 0.18 -44.06 -30.30
CA GLN A 474 -0.47 -44.08 -29.00
C GLN A 474 -1.32 -42.82 -28.83
N LEU A 475 -2.53 -42.83 -29.38
CA LEU A 475 -3.43 -41.69 -29.25
C LEU A 475 -3.82 -41.46 -27.78
N SER A 476 -3.33 -40.35 -27.22
CA SER A 476 -3.60 -39.90 -25.85
C SER A 476 -4.10 -38.46 -25.85
N ARG A 477 -4.82 -38.08 -24.78
CA ARG A 477 -5.27 -36.70 -24.59
C ARG A 477 -4.18 -35.88 -23.91
N LEU A 478 -4.08 -34.59 -24.24
CA LEU A 478 -3.11 -33.69 -23.58
C LEU A 478 -3.24 -33.66 -22.05
N SER A 479 -4.45 -33.85 -21.52
CA SER A 479 -4.72 -33.91 -20.08
C SER A 479 -4.19 -35.16 -19.39
N GLU A 480 -3.78 -36.18 -20.15
CA GLU A 480 -3.19 -37.43 -19.63
C GLU A 480 -1.67 -37.32 -19.45
N HIS A 481 -1.09 -36.18 -19.83
CA HIS A 481 0.35 -35.92 -19.77
C HIS A 481 0.72 -34.88 -18.72
N ALA A 482 1.90 -35.02 -18.13
CA ALA A 482 2.44 -34.09 -17.15
C ALA A 482 3.89 -33.73 -17.49
N MET A 483 4.22 -32.45 -17.50
CA MET A 483 5.57 -31.95 -17.80
C MET A 483 6.19 -31.27 -16.57
N GLU A 484 7.36 -31.76 -16.18
CA GLU A 484 8.18 -31.22 -15.10
C GLU A 484 9.42 -30.57 -15.71
N VAL A 485 9.63 -29.29 -15.43
CA VAL A 485 10.75 -28.50 -15.95
C VAL A 485 11.58 -28.01 -14.77
N VAL A 486 12.88 -28.28 -14.79
CA VAL A 486 13.81 -27.77 -13.77
C VAL A 486 14.25 -26.35 -14.11
N VAL A 487 13.97 -25.39 -13.23
CA VAL A 487 14.43 -23.99 -13.33
C VAL A 487 15.60 -23.79 -12.36
N ALA A 488 16.78 -23.44 -12.88
CA ALA A 488 17.98 -23.23 -12.07
C ALA A 488 18.09 -21.81 -11.55
N GLN A 489 17.65 -20.83 -12.33
CA GLN A 489 17.59 -19.42 -11.94
C GLN A 489 16.26 -18.84 -12.42
N GLY A 490 15.51 -18.28 -11.48
CA GLY A 490 14.17 -17.73 -11.70
C GLY A 490 14.20 -16.35 -12.36
N LEU A 491 13.15 -15.58 -12.10
CA LEU A 491 13.01 -14.21 -12.56
C LEU A 491 14.07 -13.31 -11.93
N GLY A 492 14.59 -12.41 -12.77
CA GLY A 492 15.37 -11.28 -12.32
C GLY A 492 14.52 -10.08 -11.88
N GLY A 493 15.17 -9.14 -11.21
CA GLY A 493 14.57 -7.88 -10.80
C GLY A 493 15.61 -6.84 -10.41
N TRP A 494 15.15 -5.60 -10.23
CA TRP A 494 15.99 -4.49 -9.80
C TRP A 494 16.15 -4.50 -8.28
N THR A 495 17.36 -4.19 -7.82
CA THR A 495 17.70 -3.97 -6.41
C THR A 495 18.37 -2.62 -6.25
N TRP A 496 18.33 -2.08 -5.03
CA TRP A 496 18.90 -0.78 -4.72
C TRP A 496 19.89 -0.86 -3.58
N THR A 497 20.91 -0.01 -3.62
CA THR A 497 21.90 0.14 -2.55
C THR A 497 21.95 1.56 -1.98
N ALA A 498 21.51 2.54 -2.76
CA ALA A 498 21.27 3.92 -2.34
C ALA A 498 20.34 4.61 -3.33
N ALA A 499 19.88 5.83 -3.02
CA ALA A 499 19.12 6.67 -3.96
C ALA A 499 19.89 6.85 -5.28
N GLY A 500 19.24 6.56 -6.41
CA GLY A 500 19.86 6.58 -7.73
C GLY A 500 20.91 5.50 -8.01
N ASN A 501 21.30 4.67 -7.02
CA ASN A 501 22.26 3.58 -7.18
C ASN A 501 21.56 2.21 -7.10
N ARG A 502 21.41 1.59 -8.27
CA ARG A 502 20.53 0.44 -8.52
C ARG A 502 21.16 -0.54 -9.51
N GLY A 503 20.87 -1.83 -9.34
CA GLY A 503 21.44 -2.90 -10.15
C GLY A 503 20.40 -3.97 -10.51
N TRP A 504 20.56 -4.58 -11.68
CA TRP A 504 19.75 -5.72 -12.09
C TRP A 504 20.34 -7.02 -11.52
N GLN A 505 19.49 -7.84 -10.90
CA GLN A 505 19.85 -9.17 -10.43
C GLN A 505 19.12 -10.22 -11.27
N PRO A 506 19.83 -11.17 -11.92
CA PRO A 506 19.22 -12.15 -12.83
C PRO A 506 18.46 -13.30 -12.14
N ALA A 507 18.66 -13.52 -10.85
CA ALA A 507 17.97 -14.52 -10.04
C ALA A 507 17.61 -13.90 -8.69
N LEU A 508 16.43 -13.30 -8.59
CA LEU A 508 16.04 -12.55 -7.41
C LEU A 508 15.49 -13.49 -6.33
N THR A 509 16.16 -13.56 -5.18
CA THR A 509 15.74 -14.41 -4.04
C THR A 509 15.56 -13.66 -2.72
N ASN A 510 16.00 -12.39 -2.64
CA ASN A 510 15.78 -11.58 -1.45
C ASN A 510 14.28 -11.21 -1.35
N PRO A 511 13.55 -11.62 -0.28
CA PRO A 511 12.11 -11.43 -0.17
C PRO A 511 11.66 -9.97 -0.26
N ILE A 512 12.49 -9.03 0.23
CA ILE A 512 12.20 -7.59 0.21
C ILE A 512 12.25 -7.07 -1.22
N TRP A 513 13.28 -7.43 -1.98
CA TRP A 513 13.39 -7.02 -3.37
C TRP A 513 12.34 -7.72 -4.24
N ILE A 514 11.96 -8.96 -3.95
CA ILE A 514 10.84 -9.63 -4.62
C ILE A 514 9.55 -8.84 -4.38
N ALA A 515 9.24 -8.48 -3.12
CA ALA A 515 8.07 -7.67 -2.80
C ALA A 515 8.04 -6.31 -3.54
N VAL A 516 9.18 -5.62 -3.63
CA VAL A 516 9.30 -4.38 -4.42
C VAL A 516 9.04 -4.64 -5.90
N ASN A 517 9.66 -5.66 -6.50
CA ASN A 517 9.47 -5.97 -7.92
C ASN A 517 8.04 -6.46 -8.23
N MET A 518 7.39 -7.19 -7.32
CA MET A 518 5.98 -7.56 -7.43
C MET A 518 5.09 -6.32 -7.49
N LEU A 519 5.35 -5.33 -6.63
CA LEU A 519 4.62 -4.07 -6.66
C LEU A 519 4.76 -3.35 -8.02
N LEU A 520 6.00 -3.27 -8.53
CA LEU A 520 6.28 -2.64 -9.81
C LEU A 520 5.56 -3.38 -10.96
N ARG A 521 5.59 -4.71 -10.96
CA ARG A 521 4.89 -5.55 -11.93
C ARG A 521 3.36 -5.39 -11.84
N ALA A 522 2.81 -5.27 -10.64
CA ALA A 522 1.38 -5.02 -10.41
C ALA A 522 0.93 -3.65 -10.93
N ARG A 523 1.82 -2.65 -10.87
CA ARG A 523 1.64 -1.32 -11.47
C ARG A 523 1.84 -1.29 -13.00
N GLY A 524 2.10 -2.44 -13.62
CA GLY A 524 2.40 -2.55 -15.05
C GLY A 524 3.82 -2.12 -15.43
N ILE A 525 4.67 -1.82 -14.45
CA ILE A 525 6.07 -1.39 -14.62
C ILE A 525 6.94 -2.64 -14.70
N ARG A 526 6.90 -3.32 -15.84
CA ARG A 526 7.70 -4.53 -16.11
C ARG A 526 9.06 -4.13 -16.67
N MET A 527 9.99 -3.88 -15.76
CA MET A 527 11.36 -3.46 -16.10
C MET A 527 12.27 -4.67 -16.22
N GLY A 528 12.88 -4.85 -17.39
CA GLY A 528 14.01 -5.77 -17.58
C GLY A 528 15.35 -5.12 -17.24
N ALA A 529 16.45 -5.83 -17.51
CA ALA A 529 17.82 -5.34 -17.30
C ALA A 529 18.14 -4.03 -18.04
N ASN A 530 17.42 -3.73 -19.13
CA ASN A 530 17.62 -2.55 -19.96
C ASN A 530 16.70 -1.37 -19.60
N ALA A 531 16.13 -1.35 -18.39
CA ALA A 531 15.26 -0.27 -17.95
C ALA A 531 15.99 1.09 -17.96
N THR A 532 15.29 2.12 -18.42
CA THR A 532 15.83 3.49 -18.49
C THR A 532 15.89 4.12 -17.10
N SER A 533 16.77 5.10 -16.91
CA SER A 533 16.87 5.85 -15.65
C SER A 533 15.53 6.50 -15.26
N GLN A 534 14.78 7.02 -16.23
CA GLN A 534 13.47 7.64 -15.98
C GLN A 534 12.45 6.65 -15.41
N GLN A 535 12.41 5.41 -15.91
CA GLN A 535 11.52 4.37 -15.40
C GLN A 535 11.88 3.99 -13.97
N LEU A 536 13.17 3.88 -13.70
CA LEU A 536 13.68 3.52 -12.38
C LEU A 536 13.51 4.68 -11.38
N ASP A 537 13.66 5.94 -11.81
CA ASP A 537 13.41 7.12 -10.98
C ASP A 537 11.93 7.19 -10.58
N PHE A 538 11.04 6.85 -11.51
CA PHE A 538 9.63 6.70 -11.22
C PHE A 538 9.35 5.55 -10.24
N ALA A 539 10.03 4.40 -10.37
CA ALA A 539 9.88 3.27 -9.46
C ALA A 539 10.23 3.65 -8.00
N GLU A 540 11.28 4.43 -7.77
CA GLU A 540 11.69 4.94 -6.44
C GLU A 540 10.62 5.86 -5.79
N THR A 541 9.66 6.35 -6.57
CA THR A 541 8.53 7.14 -6.02
C THR A 541 7.45 6.27 -5.38
N LEU A 542 7.47 4.95 -5.58
CA LEU A 542 6.40 4.02 -5.19
C LEU A 542 6.66 3.28 -3.87
N PHE A 543 7.90 3.24 -3.41
CA PHE A 543 8.29 2.56 -2.18
C PHE A 543 9.29 3.40 -1.36
N ASP A 544 9.37 3.12 -0.06
CA ASP A 544 10.34 3.70 0.84
C ASP A 544 11.69 2.99 0.64
N LEU A 545 12.62 3.72 0.01
CA LEU A 545 13.90 3.16 -0.42
C LEU A 545 14.80 2.81 0.76
N GLU A 546 14.87 3.69 1.77
CA GLU A 546 15.75 3.50 2.93
C GLU A 546 15.29 2.30 3.75
N SER A 547 13.98 2.17 3.98
CA SER A 547 13.42 1.03 4.68
C SER A 547 13.64 -0.27 3.92
N ALA A 548 13.46 -0.26 2.59
CA ALA A 548 13.68 -1.44 1.76
C ALA A 548 15.16 -1.89 1.77
N ILE A 549 16.11 -0.94 1.70
CA ILE A 549 17.55 -1.26 1.79
C ILE A 549 17.88 -1.86 3.16
N ALA A 550 17.41 -1.25 4.25
CA ALA A 550 17.65 -1.74 5.61
C ALA A 550 17.06 -3.14 5.83
N ALA A 551 15.82 -3.36 5.38
CA ALA A 551 15.15 -4.65 5.44
C ALA A 551 15.84 -5.72 4.58
N ALA A 552 16.29 -5.35 3.37
CA ALA A 552 16.98 -6.27 2.49
C ALA A 552 18.35 -6.70 3.04
N ALA A 553 19.08 -5.77 3.67
CA ALA A 553 20.37 -6.06 4.30
C ALA A 553 20.24 -7.10 5.42
N ILE A 554 19.16 -7.04 6.21
CA ILE A 554 18.84 -8.07 7.22
C ILE A 554 18.61 -9.44 6.58
N CYS A 555 17.90 -9.50 5.44
CA CYS A 555 17.69 -10.76 4.74
C CYS A 555 19.01 -11.37 4.20
N ASP A 556 19.95 -10.52 3.77
CA ASP A 556 21.22 -10.92 3.15
C ASP A 556 22.33 -11.24 4.18
N GLU A 557 22.08 -11.03 5.48
CA GLU A 557 23.03 -11.35 6.55
C GLU A 557 23.43 -12.84 6.52
N GLN A 558 24.70 -13.14 6.79
CA GLN A 558 25.17 -14.52 6.90
C GLN A 558 25.06 -15.00 8.35
N VAL A 559 24.27 -16.03 8.57
CA VAL A 559 23.99 -16.60 9.90
C VAL A 559 24.44 -18.05 9.95
N SER A 560 24.75 -18.53 11.15
CA SER A 560 24.98 -19.96 11.38
C SER A 560 23.68 -20.74 11.13
N MET A 561 23.78 -21.88 10.45
CA MET A 561 22.63 -22.77 10.30
C MET A 561 22.17 -23.29 11.67
N LEU A 562 20.88 -23.15 11.98
CA LEU A 562 20.28 -23.76 13.18
C LEU A 562 20.17 -25.28 13.05
N VAL A 563 19.93 -25.76 11.83
CA VAL A 563 19.83 -27.19 11.51
C VAL A 563 20.83 -27.49 10.41
N GLY A 564 21.94 -28.14 10.75
CA GLY A 564 23.04 -28.44 9.84
C GLY A 564 24.38 -27.88 10.32
N THR A 565 25.33 -27.72 9.40
CA THR A 565 26.67 -27.17 9.69
C THR A 565 27.03 -26.11 8.66
N GLY A 566 27.66 -25.02 9.10
CA GLY A 566 28.12 -23.94 8.23
C GLY A 566 27.26 -22.68 8.37
N THR A 567 27.41 -21.79 7.39
CA THR A 567 26.70 -20.51 7.33
C THR A 567 25.73 -20.50 6.16
N GLU A 568 24.59 -19.84 6.33
CA GLU A 568 23.62 -19.59 5.27
C GLU A 568 23.20 -18.12 5.27
N THR A 569 22.62 -17.69 4.15
CA THR A 569 21.95 -16.38 4.10
C THR A 569 20.68 -16.44 4.95
N GLN A 570 20.43 -15.40 5.75
CA GLN A 570 19.39 -15.41 6.76
C GLN A 570 18.02 -15.66 6.15
N PHE A 571 17.58 -14.91 5.14
CA PHE A 571 16.27 -15.10 4.55
C PHE A 571 16.31 -15.10 3.03
N LYS A 572 15.88 -16.21 2.42
CA LYS A 572 15.67 -16.35 0.98
C LYS A 572 14.25 -16.80 0.68
N PHE A 573 13.75 -16.36 -0.47
CA PHE A 573 12.53 -16.87 -1.08
C PHE A 573 12.90 -17.69 -2.33
N ARG A 574 12.48 -18.95 -2.35
CA ARG A 574 12.55 -19.86 -3.50
C ARG A 574 11.20 -20.51 -3.70
N GLY A 575 10.45 -20.06 -4.68
CA GLY A 575 9.07 -20.50 -4.85
C GLY A 575 8.43 -20.03 -6.14
N VAL A 576 7.18 -20.47 -6.32
CA VAL A 576 6.37 -20.21 -7.51
C VAL A 576 5.08 -19.49 -7.12
N LEU A 577 4.86 -18.31 -7.68
CA LEU A 577 3.61 -17.56 -7.56
C LEU A 577 2.71 -17.97 -8.74
N GLN A 578 1.81 -18.93 -8.52
CA GLN A 578 1.01 -19.55 -9.60
C GLN A 578 -0.51 -19.37 -9.48
N GLU A 579 -0.99 -19.00 -8.31
CA GLU A 579 -2.40 -18.74 -8.04
C GLU A 579 -2.73 -17.26 -8.19
N GLU A 580 -3.94 -16.98 -8.69
CA GLU A 580 -4.43 -15.61 -8.76
C GLU A 580 -5.13 -15.23 -7.45
N LYS A 581 -4.54 -14.29 -6.72
CA LYS A 581 -5.14 -13.72 -5.50
C LYS A 581 -4.70 -12.26 -5.35
N PRO A 582 -5.33 -11.47 -4.47
CA PRO A 582 -4.92 -10.08 -4.23
C PRO A 582 -3.41 -9.97 -3.97
N LEU A 583 -2.76 -8.96 -4.58
CA LEU A 583 -1.31 -8.71 -4.40
C LEU A 583 -0.90 -8.66 -2.93
N ARG A 584 -1.73 -8.08 -2.05
CA ARG A 584 -1.48 -8.01 -0.61
C ARG A 584 -1.29 -9.39 0.03
N ASP A 585 -2.02 -10.40 -0.42
CA ASP A 585 -1.96 -11.75 0.14
C ASP A 585 -0.64 -12.41 -0.29
N TRP A 586 -0.23 -12.21 -1.55
CA TRP A 586 1.09 -12.63 -2.02
C TRP A 586 2.23 -11.89 -1.31
N LEU A 587 2.12 -10.59 -1.10
CA LEU A 587 3.12 -9.82 -0.35
C LEU A 587 3.28 -10.35 1.07
N GLN A 588 2.17 -10.65 1.75
CA GLN A 588 2.20 -11.25 3.09
C GLN A 588 2.92 -12.60 3.08
N GLU A 589 2.62 -13.47 2.11
CA GLU A 589 3.27 -14.79 2.02
C GLU A 589 4.77 -14.67 1.75
N VAL A 590 5.19 -13.82 0.81
CA VAL A 590 6.62 -13.58 0.53
C VAL A 590 7.33 -13.02 1.75
N LEU A 591 6.77 -11.98 2.39
CA LEU A 591 7.36 -11.35 3.57
C LEU A 591 7.37 -12.27 4.80
N MET A 592 6.47 -13.24 4.89
CA MET A 592 6.46 -14.24 5.97
C MET A 592 7.77 -15.04 6.03
N ASN A 593 8.43 -15.25 4.87
CA ASN A 593 9.73 -15.93 4.75
C ASN A 593 10.90 -15.15 5.34
N CYS A 594 10.69 -13.91 5.77
CA CYS A 594 11.72 -13.11 6.42
C CYS A 594 11.27 -12.49 7.73
N LEU A 595 10.12 -12.88 8.33
CA LEU A 595 9.51 -12.15 9.46
C LEU A 595 9.19 -10.69 9.10
N GLY A 596 8.98 -10.43 7.81
CA GLY A 596 8.69 -9.12 7.26
C GLY A 596 7.28 -8.66 7.58
N TYR A 597 7.07 -7.36 7.37
CA TYR A 597 5.79 -6.69 7.36
C TYR A 597 5.86 -5.52 6.37
N TYR A 598 4.71 -4.98 6.00
CA TYR A 598 4.65 -3.74 5.23
C TYR A 598 3.69 -2.75 5.89
N THR A 599 3.96 -1.47 5.66
CA THR A 599 3.11 -0.33 6.04
C THR A 599 3.12 0.68 4.89
N PHE A 600 2.41 1.80 5.07
CA PHE A 600 2.45 2.91 4.13
C PHE A 600 3.00 4.16 4.77
N ALA A 601 3.87 4.87 4.05
CA ALA A 601 4.39 6.16 4.47
C ALA A 601 4.29 7.14 3.30
N ASN A 602 3.46 8.17 3.43
CA ASN A 602 3.28 9.20 2.40
C ASN A 602 3.00 8.59 1.00
N GLY A 603 2.11 7.61 0.92
CA GLY A 603 1.71 6.95 -0.33
C GLY A 603 2.74 5.98 -0.92
N LYS A 604 3.82 5.69 -0.19
CA LYS A 604 4.85 4.71 -0.57
C LYS A 604 4.71 3.42 0.23
N LEU A 605 4.93 2.28 -0.43
CA LEU A 605 5.06 0.99 0.26
C LEU A 605 6.34 1.01 1.11
N LYS A 606 6.20 0.80 2.41
CA LYS A 606 7.33 0.71 3.34
C LYS A 606 7.44 -0.73 3.84
N LEU A 607 8.64 -1.28 3.76
CA LEU A 607 8.93 -2.65 4.16
C LEU A 607 9.79 -2.65 5.42
N GLY A 608 9.55 -3.60 6.33
CA GLY A 608 10.34 -3.77 7.54
C GLY A 608 10.45 -5.24 7.94
N VAL A 609 11.43 -5.55 8.77
CA VAL A 609 11.71 -6.91 9.27
C VAL A 609 11.82 -6.88 10.80
N ARG A 610 11.23 -7.89 11.45
CA ARG A 610 11.24 -8.01 12.92
C ARG A 610 12.44 -8.86 13.37
N VAL A 611 13.50 -8.21 13.88
CA VAL A 611 14.76 -8.89 14.27
C VAL A 611 15.38 -8.48 15.60
N ASN A 612 14.86 -7.46 16.29
CA ASN A 612 15.38 -7.03 17.59
C ASN A 612 14.28 -6.35 18.44
N SER A 613 14.60 -6.07 19.70
CA SER A 613 13.78 -5.22 20.59
C SER A 613 14.41 -3.86 20.89
N SER A 614 15.45 -3.44 20.16
CA SER A 614 16.14 -2.18 20.45
C SER A 614 15.21 -0.96 20.29
N ALA A 615 14.94 -0.28 21.40
CA ALA A 615 14.07 0.89 21.41
C ALA A 615 14.68 2.07 20.61
N VAL A 616 13.92 2.56 19.63
CA VAL A 616 14.27 3.73 18.81
C VAL A 616 13.72 5.02 19.41
N GLU A 617 12.57 4.93 20.10
CA GLU A 617 11.90 6.07 20.74
C GLU A 617 11.50 5.71 22.18
N ALA A 618 11.41 6.70 23.06
CA ALA A 618 11.07 6.52 24.47
C ALA A 618 9.83 7.31 24.89
N PHE A 619 8.89 6.60 25.49
CA PHE A 619 7.73 7.15 26.16
C PHE A 619 7.92 7.09 27.68
N THR A 620 7.42 8.11 28.35
CA THR A 620 7.44 8.28 29.80
C THR A 620 6.11 8.86 30.24
N GLU A 621 5.83 8.84 31.53
CA GLU A 621 4.67 9.55 32.09
C GLU A 621 4.59 11.02 31.62
N GLY A 622 5.74 11.66 31.36
CA GLY A 622 5.82 13.07 30.95
C GLY A 622 5.48 13.35 29.48
N ASN A 623 5.40 12.35 28.61
CA ASN A 623 5.10 12.54 27.18
C ASN A 623 3.93 11.69 26.67
N ILE A 624 3.22 11.01 27.56
CA ILE A 624 1.91 10.39 27.29
C ILE A 624 0.80 11.17 27.99
N LEU A 625 -0.41 11.12 27.45
CA LEU A 625 -1.56 11.81 28.03
C LEU A 625 -1.97 11.18 29.36
N PHE A 626 -2.37 12.02 30.31
CA PHE A 626 -2.82 11.60 31.63
C PHE A 626 -3.98 10.61 31.52
N ARG A 627 -3.89 9.51 32.28
CA ARG A 627 -4.89 8.42 32.33
C ARG A 627 -5.19 7.78 30.97
N SER A 628 -4.29 7.90 29.99
CA SER A 628 -4.48 7.28 28.68
C SER A 628 -3.92 5.86 28.60
N LEU A 629 -2.97 5.49 29.46
CA LEU A 629 -2.34 4.18 29.44
C LEU A 629 -3.35 3.07 29.76
N GLN A 630 -3.40 2.09 28.87
CA GLN A 630 -4.15 0.86 28.99
C GLN A 630 -3.20 -0.31 28.76
N LEU A 631 -3.20 -1.24 29.70
CA LEU A 631 -2.41 -2.46 29.64
C LEU A 631 -3.35 -3.65 29.72
N ALA A 632 -3.22 -4.58 28.77
CA ALA A 632 -3.90 -5.86 28.80
C ALA A 632 -2.87 -7.00 28.81
N PRO A 633 -3.15 -8.14 29.46
CA PRO A 633 -2.27 -9.29 29.39
C PRO A 633 -2.19 -9.80 27.95
N LEU A 634 -1.01 -10.28 27.56
CA LEU A 634 -0.89 -10.96 26.29
C LEU A 634 -1.61 -12.31 26.35
N LYS A 635 -2.44 -12.60 25.34
CA LYS A 635 -3.17 -13.87 25.23
C LYS A 635 -2.63 -14.65 24.02
N PRO A 636 -1.69 -15.59 24.22
CA PRO A 636 -1.15 -16.37 23.12
C PRO A 636 -2.23 -17.20 22.44
N GLY A 637 -2.35 -17.10 21.13
CA GLY A 637 -3.20 -17.97 20.31
C GLY A 637 -2.62 -19.38 20.13
N PHE A 638 -1.29 -19.51 20.24
CA PHE A 638 -0.58 -20.79 20.12
C PHE A 638 0.67 -20.85 21.00
N ASN A 639 1.03 -22.07 21.43
CA ASN A 639 2.30 -22.41 22.09
C ASN A 639 2.97 -23.64 21.44
N HIS A 640 2.39 -24.13 20.34
CA HIS A 640 2.90 -25.21 19.51
C HIS A 640 2.62 -24.82 18.05
N LEU A 641 3.68 -24.53 17.30
CA LEU A 641 3.61 -24.08 15.91
C LEU A 641 4.27 -25.10 14.99
N THR A 642 3.57 -25.47 13.91
CA THR A 642 4.11 -26.31 12.82
C THR A 642 4.23 -25.49 11.55
N ALA A 643 5.42 -25.45 10.94
CA ALA A 643 5.61 -24.90 9.60
C ALA A 643 5.66 -26.01 8.56
N ASN A 644 4.91 -25.84 7.47
CA ASN A 644 5.07 -26.61 6.24
C ASN A 644 5.84 -25.80 5.21
N PHE A 645 6.80 -26.40 4.53
CA PHE A 645 7.65 -25.76 3.53
C PHE A 645 8.09 -26.77 2.46
N ALA A 646 8.70 -26.31 1.37
CA ALA A 646 9.21 -27.17 0.30
C ALA A 646 10.72 -27.38 0.51
N ASP A 647 11.16 -28.61 0.78
CA ASP A 647 12.52 -28.87 1.25
C ASP A 647 13.50 -29.10 0.10
N GLU A 648 14.44 -28.19 -0.08
CA GLU A 648 15.46 -28.24 -1.15
C GLU A 648 16.32 -29.51 -1.08
N ASP A 649 16.65 -29.98 0.12
CA ASP A 649 17.44 -31.21 0.32
C ASP A 649 16.71 -32.48 -0.15
N PHE A 650 15.39 -32.38 -0.34
CA PHE A 650 14.50 -33.45 -0.78
C PHE A 650 13.78 -33.06 -2.08
N GLU A 651 14.48 -32.38 -2.99
CA GLU A 651 13.97 -32.00 -4.32
C GLU A 651 12.67 -31.16 -4.27
N PHE A 652 12.58 -30.27 -3.27
CA PHE A 652 11.42 -29.41 -3.02
C PHE A 652 10.12 -30.16 -2.69
N VAL A 653 10.21 -31.40 -2.22
CA VAL A 653 9.07 -32.14 -1.66
C VAL A 653 8.59 -31.47 -0.37
N ALA A 654 7.28 -31.50 -0.12
CA ALA A 654 6.67 -30.94 1.07
C ALA A 654 7.22 -31.59 2.35
N ASN A 655 7.71 -30.76 3.26
CA ASN A 655 8.21 -31.16 4.57
C ASN A 655 7.63 -30.25 5.66
N SER A 656 7.76 -30.66 6.93
CA SER A 656 7.31 -29.87 8.06
C SER A 656 8.26 -29.92 9.25
N ILE A 657 8.24 -28.85 10.04
CA ILE A 657 8.97 -28.74 11.30
C ILE A 657 8.03 -28.16 12.36
N SER A 658 8.04 -28.75 13.54
CA SER A 658 7.20 -28.34 14.67
C SER A 658 8.07 -27.89 15.83
N LEU A 659 7.69 -26.79 16.46
CA LEU A 659 8.30 -26.26 17.68
C LEU A 659 7.20 -26.00 18.71
N TYR A 660 7.47 -26.34 19.97
CA TYR A 660 6.57 -26.04 21.08
C TYR A 660 7.36 -25.61 22.32
N ASP A 661 6.70 -24.86 23.18
CA ASP A 661 7.25 -24.48 24.49
C ASP A 661 6.57 -25.31 25.59
N ILE A 662 7.34 -26.23 26.18
CA ILE A 662 6.81 -27.18 27.19
C ILE A 662 6.49 -26.48 28.51
N ASP A 663 7.26 -25.47 28.87
CA ASP A 663 7.10 -24.75 30.13
C ASP A 663 5.85 -23.88 30.09
N HIS A 664 5.60 -23.20 28.95
CA HIS A 664 4.37 -22.47 28.73
C HIS A 664 3.15 -23.40 28.63
N ALA A 665 3.27 -24.54 27.97
CA ALA A 665 2.20 -25.55 27.93
C ALA A 665 1.86 -26.09 29.33
N SER A 666 2.88 -26.35 30.15
CA SER A 666 2.73 -26.77 31.54
C SER A 666 2.09 -25.67 32.40
N LEU A 667 2.47 -24.41 32.18
CA LEU A 667 1.88 -23.25 32.85
C LEU A 667 0.37 -23.13 32.57
N LEU A 668 -0.05 -23.31 31.32
CA LEU A 668 -1.48 -23.25 30.94
C LEU A 668 -2.27 -24.45 31.45
N GLY A 669 -1.68 -25.64 31.42
CA GLY A 669 -2.35 -26.89 31.80
C GLY A 669 -2.44 -27.11 33.31
N GLY A 670 -1.55 -26.49 34.10
CA GLY A 670 -1.53 -26.58 35.56
C GLY A 670 -1.44 -28.05 36.04
N ALA A 671 -2.24 -28.40 37.06
CA ALA A 671 -2.26 -29.75 37.63
C ALA A 671 -2.81 -30.84 36.68
N GLY A 672 -3.40 -30.46 35.53
CA GLY A 672 -3.95 -31.38 34.54
C GLY A 672 -2.93 -31.92 33.52
N GLY A 673 -1.68 -31.43 33.56
CA GLY A 673 -0.64 -31.74 32.56
C GLY A 673 -0.61 -30.73 31.41
N PRO A 674 0.43 -30.74 30.54
CA PRO A 674 0.66 -29.68 29.55
C PRO A 674 -0.48 -29.50 28.55
N LEU A 675 -0.94 -28.25 28.35
CA LEU A 675 -1.96 -27.90 27.37
C LEU A 675 -1.33 -27.26 26.12
N PHE A 676 -1.42 -27.96 24.98
CA PHE A 676 -0.90 -27.49 23.70
C PHE A 676 -1.97 -26.75 22.88
N LEU A 677 -1.71 -25.47 22.64
CA LEU A 677 -2.43 -24.62 21.70
C LEU A 677 -1.73 -24.72 20.34
N LYS A 678 -2.28 -25.57 19.47
CA LYS A 678 -1.67 -25.92 18.17
C LYS A 678 -2.07 -24.93 17.09
N SER A 679 -1.09 -24.52 16.28
CA SER A 679 -1.28 -23.76 15.05
C SER A 679 -0.35 -24.28 13.96
N THR A 680 -0.75 -24.08 12.70
CA THR A 680 0.02 -24.47 11.52
C THR A 680 0.18 -23.26 10.61
N VAL A 681 1.38 -23.07 10.08
CA VAL A 681 1.72 -22.04 9.10
C VAL A 681 2.28 -22.69 7.84
N ASN A 682 1.92 -22.18 6.67
CA ASN A 682 2.51 -22.59 5.40
C ASN A 682 3.50 -21.52 4.95
N LEU A 683 4.78 -21.88 4.86
CA LEU A 683 5.85 -20.99 4.42
C LEU A 683 6.11 -21.19 2.93
N SER A 684 5.26 -20.58 2.11
CA SER A 684 5.44 -20.55 0.65
C SER A 684 6.75 -19.83 0.34
N GLY A 685 7.72 -20.53 -0.24
CA GLY A 685 9.02 -19.95 -0.62
C GLY A 685 10.18 -20.22 0.34
N THR A 686 9.94 -20.84 1.50
CA THR A 686 11.03 -21.29 2.39
C THR A 686 11.54 -22.64 1.91
N ALA A 687 12.87 -22.74 1.72
CA ALA A 687 13.50 -23.90 1.11
C ALA A 687 14.40 -24.73 2.04
N SER A 688 14.82 -24.19 3.18
CA SER A 688 15.69 -24.88 4.14
C SER A 688 15.00 -25.10 5.49
N LYS A 689 15.27 -26.25 6.11
CA LYS A 689 14.85 -26.55 7.49
C LYS A 689 15.32 -25.50 8.48
N SER A 690 16.55 -25.03 8.31
CA SER A 690 17.17 -24.05 9.19
C SER A 690 16.46 -22.69 9.12
N GLN A 691 16.10 -22.21 7.92
CA GLN A 691 15.30 -21.00 7.75
C GLN A 691 13.88 -21.18 8.32
N ALA A 692 13.23 -22.32 8.04
CA ALA A 692 11.91 -22.62 8.59
C ALA A 692 11.92 -22.60 10.13
N ALA A 693 12.93 -23.22 10.74
CA ALA A 693 13.14 -23.24 12.19
C ALA A 693 13.29 -21.81 12.75
N ARG A 694 14.09 -20.95 12.12
CA ARG A 694 14.27 -19.55 12.53
C ARG A 694 12.95 -18.78 12.52
N ILE A 695 12.19 -18.89 11.43
CA ILE A 695 10.91 -18.19 11.29
C ILE A 695 9.93 -18.61 12.38
N ILE A 696 9.72 -19.92 12.58
CA ILE A 696 8.76 -20.39 13.59
C ILE A 696 9.22 -20.16 15.02
N THR A 697 10.54 -20.16 15.28
CA THR A 697 11.09 -19.87 16.60
C THR A 697 10.76 -18.44 16.99
N VAL A 698 11.10 -17.47 16.15
CA VAL A 698 10.80 -16.05 16.43
C VAL A 698 9.29 -15.83 16.52
N ARG A 699 8.50 -16.41 15.61
CA ARG A 699 7.02 -16.30 15.65
C ARG A 699 6.43 -16.86 16.94
N LEU A 700 6.89 -18.02 17.40
CA LEU A 700 6.43 -18.62 18.65
C LEU A 700 6.76 -17.70 19.83
N ARG A 701 7.99 -17.18 19.91
CA ARG A 701 8.43 -16.32 21.01
C ARG A 701 7.75 -14.96 21.01
N GLU A 702 7.55 -14.35 19.84
CA GLU A 702 6.71 -13.15 19.67
C GLU A 702 5.28 -13.40 20.15
N GLU A 703 4.74 -14.61 19.90
CA GLU A 703 3.39 -14.96 20.29
C GLU A 703 3.24 -15.16 21.81
N LEU A 704 4.23 -15.80 22.44
CA LEU A 704 4.25 -16.01 23.89
C LEU A 704 4.60 -14.75 24.69
N GLY A 705 5.28 -13.77 24.07
CA GLY A 705 5.75 -12.58 24.75
C GLY A 705 7.08 -12.78 25.49
N GLY A 706 7.92 -13.72 25.02
CA GLY A 706 9.24 -14.03 25.57
C GLY A 706 9.50 -15.54 25.60
N ILE A 707 10.57 -15.96 26.28
CA ILE A 707 10.98 -17.37 26.43
C ILE A 707 10.93 -17.85 27.89
N THR A 708 10.76 -16.95 28.86
CA THR A 708 10.74 -17.31 30.29
C THR A 708 9.39 -17.02 30.96
N PRO A 709 9.05 -17.73 32.04
CA PRO A 709 7.85 -17.42 32.83
C PRO A 709 7.79 -15.98 33.35
N ALA A 710 8.94 -15.36 33.62
CA ALA A 710 9.01 -13.97 34.04
C ALA A 710 8.60 -13.02 32.89
N GLU A 711 9.08 -13.27 31.68
CA GLU A 711 8.72 -12.48 30.49
C GLU A 711 7.25 -12.69 30.12
N TRP A 712 6.75 -13.92 30.09
CA TRP A 712 5.32 -14.18 29.81
C TRP A 712 4.40 -13.47 30.80
N LYS A 713 4.78 -13.45 32.08
CA LYS A 713 4.04 -12.71 33.12
C LYS A 713 4.13 -11.20 32.93
N ALA A 714 5.22 -10.68 32.37
CA ALA A 714 5.43 -9.27 32.08
C ALA A 714 4.85 -8.82 30.73
N ALA A 715 4.56 -9.73 29.81
CA ALA A 715 4.09 -9.42 28.46
C ALA A 715 2.73 -8.71 28.45
N ARG A 716 2.64 -7.58 27.75
CA ARG A 716 1.43 -6.75 27.65
C ARG A 716 1.08 -6.43 26.19
N GLN A 717 -0.22 -6.25 25.97
CA GLN A 717 -0.71 -5.34 24.93
C GLN A 717 -0.78 -3.94 25.54
N VAL A 718 -0.15 -2.99 24.87
CA VAL A 718 0.01 -1.61 25.35
C VAL A 718 -0.82 -0.70 24.45
N ALA A 719 -1.64 0.17 25.03
CA ALA A 719 -2.29 1.25 24.32
C ALA A 719 -2.23 2.54 25.14
N PHE A 720 -1.94 3.66 24.51
CA PHE A 720 -1.95 4.97 25.17
C PHE A 720 -2.17 6.08 24.15
N LYS A 721 -2.38 7.30 24.65
CA LYS A 721 -2.48 8.50 23.82
C LYS A 721 -1.30 9.41 24.08
N THR A 722 -0.86 10.10 23.05
CA THR A 722 0.10 11.21 23.11
C THR A 722 -0.38 12.32 22.17
N THR A 723 0.45 13.29 21.82
CA THR A 723 0.14 14.35 20.85
C THR A 723 1.05 14.22 19.63
N VAL A 724 1.04 15.23 18.76
CA VAL A 724 2.00 15.40 17.65
C VAL A 724 3.48 15.30 18.05
N LEU A 725 3.82 15.23 19.34
CA LEU A 725 5.14 14.82 19.82
C LEU A 725 5.59 13.46 19.25
N ALA A 726 4.67 12.53 19.00
CA ALA A 726 4.97 11.21 18.45
C ALA A 726 4.78 11.10 16.93
N LEU A 727 4.90 12.21 16.20
CA LEU A 727 4.89 12.20 14.72
C LEU A 727 6.04 11.37 14.11
N ASN A 728 7.13 11.18 14.86
CA ASN A 728 8.26 10.33 14.51
C ASN A 728 8.00 8.82 14.72
N THR A 729 6.92 8.44 15.40
CA THR A 729 6.62 7.05 15.72
C THR A 729 5.78 6.42 14.60
N GLU A 730 6.08 5.16 14.26
CA GLU A 730 5.33 4.42 13.23
C GLU A 730 5.15 2.94 13.61
N PRO A 731 4.14 2.26 13.06
CA PRO A 731 4.00 0.82 13.23
C PRO A 731 5.24 0.07 12.72
N GLY A 732 5.69 -0.90 13.52
CA GLY A 732 6.91 -1.66 13.29
C GLY A 732 8.11 -1.19 14.12
N MET A 733 8.17 0.09 14.50
CA MET A 733 9.20 0.60 15.41
C MET A 733 9.07 -0.03 16.79
N VAL A 734 10.21 -0.23 17.45
CA VAL A 734 10.25 -0.59 18.86
C VAL A 734 10.45 0.67 19.68
N CYS A 735 9.63 0.83 20.70
CA CYS A 735 9.68 1.93 21.64
C CYS A 735 9.80 1.40 23.06
N SER A 736 10.33 2.22 23.95
CA SER A 736 10.30 1.96 25.40
C SER A 736 9.18 2.76 26.05
N LEU A 737 8.60 2.24 27.13
CA LEU A 737 7.67 2.96 28.00
C LEU A 737 8.13 2.84 29.44
N THR A 738 8.43 3.98 30.07
CA THR A 738 8.70 4.10 31.51
C THR A 738 7.45 4.64 32.22
N HIS A 739 6.77 3.80 33.00
CA HIS A 739 5.54 4.16 33.70
C HIS A 739 5.34 3.29 34.96
N PRO A 740 4.84 3.82 36.08
CA PRO A 740 4.62 3.04 37.31
C PRO A 740 3.74 1.79 37.14
N ASP A 741 2.74 1.87 36.25
CA ASP A 741 1.84 0.74 35.96
C ASP A 741 2.46 -0.34 35.04
N MET A 742 3.60 -0.06 34.39
CA MET A 742 4.30 -1.07 33.60
C MET A 742 4.90 -2.14 34.53
N PRO A 743 4.92 -3.42 34.12
CA PRO A 743 5.61 -4.46 34.87
C PRO A 743 7.08 -4.11 35.08
N GLY A 744 7.53 -3.98 36.33
CA GLY A 744 8.90 -3.58 36.64
C GLY A 744 9.20 -2.08 36.43
N GLY A 745 8.19 -1.25 36.14
CA GLY A 745 8.31 0.20 35.96
C GLY A 745 8.74 0.66 34.56
N ALA A 746 9.21 -0.25 33.72
CA ALA A 746 9.56 0.03 32.33
C ALA A 746 9.46 -1.23 31.45
N GLY A 747 9.27 -1.05 30.14
CA GLY A 747 9.34 -2.15 29.18
C GLY A 747 9.38 -1.68 27.73
N GLU A 748 9.80 -2.58 26.85
CA GLU A 748 9.85 -2.35 25.40
C GLU A 748 8.60 -2.92 24.72
N PHE A 749 8.13 -2.25 23.68
CA PHE A 749 6.99 -2.69 22.88
C PHE A 749 7.18 -2.29 21.42
N ARG A 750 6.75 -3.17 20.51
CA ARG A 750 6.66 -2.84 19.09
C ARG A 750 5.32 -2.18 18.83
N VAL A 751 5.34 -1.04 18.16
CA VAL A 751 4.14 -0.34 17.73
C VAL A 751 3.43 -1.18 16.67
N THR A 752 2.16 -1.49 16.90
CA THR A 752 1.31 -2.24 15.98
C THR A 752 0.29 -1.34 15.30
N GLY A 753 -0.07 -0.22 15.93
CA GLY A 753 -1.06 0.73 15.43
C GLY A 753 -0.73 2.17 15.83
N TRP A 754 -1.04 3.10 14.93
CA TRP A 754 -0.86 4.54 15.10
C TRP A 754 -2.07 5.25 14.49
N ARG A 755 -2.68 6.23 15.16
CA ARG A 755 -3.81 7.01 14.61
C ARG A 755 -3.74 8.46 15.01
N LEU A 756 -3.85 9.38 14.04
CA LEU A 756 -4.02 10.80 14.29
C LEU A 756 -5.51 11.13 14.44
N ASN A 757 -5.84 11.80 15.54
CA ASN A 757 -7.18 12.31 15.80
C ASN A 757 -7.29 13.81 15.42
N ARG A 758 -8.52 14.26 15.19
CA ARG A 758 -8.83 15.67 14.85
C ARG A 758 -8.35 16.69 15.89
N ASP A 759 -8.24 16.25 17.14
CA ASP A 759 -7.78 17.05 18.28
C ASP A 759 -6.25 17.07 18.42
N TYR A 760 -5.53 16.56 17.41
CA TYR A 760 -4.06 16.40 17.37
C TYR A 760 -3.49 15.46 18.44
N SER A 761 -4.33 14.66 19.09
CA SER A 761 -3.86 13.48 19.82
C SER A 761 -3.48 12.36 18.86
N ILE A 762 -2.53 11.53 19.27
CA ILE A 762 -2.11 10.33 18.57
C ILE A 762 -2.39 9.13 19.47
N ASP A 763 -3.16 8.18 18.95
CA ASP A 763 -3.35 6.88 19.60
C ASP A 763 -2.23 5.93 19.18
N ILE A 764 -1.56 5.31 20.15
CA ILE A 764 -0.52 4.31 19.92
C ILE A 764 -0.98 2.98 20.51
N GLN A 765 -0.82 1.92 19.73
CA GLN A 765 -1.01 0.55 20.16
C GLN A 765 0.26 -0.25 19.91
N GLY A 766 0.55 -1.22 20.76
CA GLY A 766 1.70 -2.09 20.58
C GLY A 766 1.68 -3.36 21.41
N ARG A 767 2.68 -4.20 21.19
CA ARG A 767 2.89 -5.48 21.87
C ARG A 767 4.29 -5.51 22.47
N THR A 768 4.42 -5.97 23.71
CA THR A 768 5.72 -6.13 24.35
C THR A 768 6.68 -6.97 23.49
N VAL A 769 7.93 -6.54 23.44
CA VAL A 769 9.03 -7.25 22.78
C VAL A 769 10.22 -7.36 23.72
N THR A 770 11.02 -8.42 23.57
CA THR A 770 12.25 -8.65 24.33
C THR A 770 13.34 -9.19 23.40
N ASP A 771 14.60 -8.96 23.75
CA ASP A 771 15.75 -9.44 22.95
C ASP A 771 15.76 -10.98 22.82
N SER A 772 15.32 -11.67 23.88
CA SER A 772 15.22 -13.14 23.93
C SER A 772 14.30 -13.74 22.86
N MET A 773 13.39 -12.95 22.29
CA MET A 773 12.56 -13.40 21.16
C MET A 773 13.37 -13.63 19.88
N TYR A 774 14.48 -12.89 19.71
CA TYR A 774 15.30 -12.89 18.49
C TYR A 774 16.66 -13.54 18.70
N ASP A 775 17.10 -13.74 19.94
CA ASP A 775 18.30 -14.51 20.25
C ASP A 775 18.07 -16.01 20.01
N LEU A 776 18.53 -16.50 18.87
CA LEU A 776 18.40 -17.91 18.48
C LEU A 776 19.45 -18.82 19.15
N VAL A 777 20.40 -18.28 19.91
CA VAL A 777 21.43 -19.03 20.64
C VAL A 777 20.95 -19.42 22.04
N SER A 778 19.96 -18.69 22.57
CA SER A 778 19.34 -18.92 23.88
C SER A 778 17.87 -19.34 23.74
N GLY A 779 17.39 -20.25 24.61
CA GLY A 779 16.01 -20.75 24.63
C GLY A 779 15.95 -22.28 24.67
N PRO A 780 14.76 -22.87 24.94
CA PRO A 780 14.63 -24.20 25.54
C PRO A 780 15.33 -25.35 24.80
#